data_AF-A0A3D3XXI3-F1
#
_entry.id   AF-A0A3D3XXI3-F1
#
_cell.length_a   1.000
_cell.length_b   1.000
_cell.length_c   1.000
_cell.angle_alpha   90.00
_cell.angle_beta   90.00
_cell.angle_gamma   90.00
#
_symmetry.space_group_name_H-M   'P 1'
#
loop_
_entity.id
_entity.type
_entity.pdbx_description
1 polymer ?
#
loop_
_entity_poly.entity_id
_entity_poly.type
_entity_poly.pdbx_seq_one_letter_code
_entity_poly.pdbx_strand_id
1 'polypeptide(L)'
;MYRPLFLVFTAAVWVTAAASATAAPSDYLSDELRARVETLKINASNTPTDLVNIKPRLRTLWDWLNAYALSGGYVPVNATQTISQMSAYSLSAAANRFSTVDTMIREFKLRDENPRAFGTLVANLGPFEARTFVTIEQTFTVGTRAIEVGGGFLIGRHFMPNYGKLQAIDPTAANYISIRSSNPRVEFTHGTFPLSGMHGGFRNARQTLVFRIASGRLNRGDTVTLSYGDTSGGGAGFLMSDVSSDRMPLPLYLDFDGSENFMSLPIQPIIVTGTSVAGVHAFAPSVVAIDEPFSISVRAEDRFYNRATGPLPSWQVSMNGNLLSEIPASSEAIHVIRDIRLDEAGVYRINVRSADGSITGSGNPILVEPEPKRRIYWGDTHGHSGFAEGVGTPERFMTWARDDARLDYVTHSEHDIWLDDFEWEVLRDNVEKYSVDNEFIAFLGYEWTIRNTQGGHHNVLFRNTRGRSRVPAQTHGTLSKLYQGLRTQHDPADVVVIPHAHQAGDYRLNDPLLEPLIEVMSQHGTFEWFGRMYLKQGHQVGFTAASDNHLSQPGYTAPRGGGLSQRGGLGALRAAKKSRDNLFDAMKDLASYATTGDRIILDFTLNGVEMGQRARFSKERKLRGRIVGTAPIDTITVFRNDEAVWKQDYLQDDAKRMSSSGTFHVTFQSDSEPTNRGDNPRGWRLWQGT
;
A
#
# COMPACT_ATOMS: atom_id res chain seq x y z
N MET A 1 -30.30 15.47 -5.86
CA MET A 1 -30.18 16.09 -7.19
C MET A 1 -28.83 15.66 -7.77
N TYR A 2 -28.79 14.53 -8.49
CA TYR A 2 -27.56 13.96 -9.03
C TYR A 2 -27.11 14.78 -10.24
N ARG A 3 -25.95 15.44 -10.14
CA ARG A 3 -25.21 15.88 -11.33
C ARG A 3 -24.57 14.63 -11.96
N PRO A 4 -24.67 14.45 -13.28
CA PRO A 4 -24.04 13.31 -13.94
C PRO A 4 -22.53 13.40 -13.74
N LEU A 5 -21.95 12.31 -13.23
CA LEU A 5 -20.50 12.13 -13.14
C LEU A 5 -19.97 12.09 -14.57
N PHE A 6 -19.49 13.23 -15.08
CA PHE A 6 -18.57 13.21 -16.20
C PHE A 6 -17.31 12.49 -15.69
N LEU A 7 -16.98 11.34 -16.31
CA LEU A 7 -15.63 10.79 -16.28
C LEU A 7 -14.70 11.90 -16.83
N VAL A 8 -14.14 12.70 -15.94
CA VAL A 8 -12.98 13.51 -16.27
C VAL A 8 -11.81 12.54 -16.23
N PHE A 9 -11.45 12.03 -17.42
CA PHE A 9 -10.10 11.55 -17.65
C PHE A 9 -9.16 12.73 -17.40
N THR A 10 -8.67 12.90 -16.18
CA THR A 10 -7.38 13.57 -15.99
C THR A 10 -6.32 12.57 -16.45
N ALA A 11 -6.17 12.49 -17.77
CA ALA A 11 -4.85 12.21 -18.31
C ALA A 11 -3.93 13.25 -17.67
N ALA A 12 -2.84 12.80 -17.03
CA ALA A 12 -1.70 13.66 -16.82
C ALA A 12 -1.17 14.02 -18.22
N VAL A 13 -1.82 15.02 -18.83
CA VAL A 13 -1.37 15.62 -20.07
C VAL A 13 -0.07 16.31 -19.70
N TRP A 14 1.04 15.72 -20.09
CA TRP A 14 2.26 16.48 -20.32
C TRP A 14 1.91 17.53 -21.37
N VAL A 15 1.59 18.74 -20.90
CA VAL A 15 1.33 19.87 -21.78
C VAL A 15 2.64 20.15 -22.50
N THR A 16 2.71 19.75 -23.78
CA THR A 16 3.63 20.34 -24.73
C THR A 16 3.21 21.80 -24.90
N ALA A 17 3.79 22.68 -24.09
CA ALA A 17 3.55 24.11 -24.18
C ALA A 17 4.04 24.59 -25.56
N ALA A 18 3.10 25.04 -26.39
CA ALA A 18 3.41 25.88 -27.53
C ALA A 18 3.97 27.21 -26.99
N ALA A 19 5.20 27.53 -27.39
CA ALA A 19 5.95 28.67 -26.88
C ALA A 19 5.32 30.00 -27.31
N SER A 20 4.63 30.66 -26.38
CA SER A 20 4.56 32.11 -26.32
C SER A 20 5.71 32.60 -25.43
N ALA A 21 6.50 33.56 -25.91
CA ALA A 21 7.69 34.09 -25.23
C ALA A 21 7.33 34.69 -23.85
N THR A 22 7.45 33.88 -22.80
CA THR A 22 7.38 34.30 -21.39
C THR A 22 8.77 34.15 -20.77
N ALA A 23 9.07 35.02 -19.80
CA ALA A 23 10.36 35.10 -19.09
C ALA A 23 10.98 33.73 -18.79
N ALA A 24 12.32 33.64 -18.86
CA ALA A 24 13.04 32.43 -18.48
C ALA A 24 12.50 31.94 -17.12
N PRO A 25 12.14 30.65 -16.98
CA PRO A 25 11.62 30.16 -15.72
C PRO A 25 12.66 30.46 -14.63
N SER A 26 12.20 31.05 -13.53
CA SER A 26 13.02 31.19 -12.33
C SER A 26 13.61 29.82 -11.98
N ASP A 27 14.88 29.79 -11.61
CA ASP A 27 15.54 28.59 -11.12
C ASP A 27 14.67 27.90 -10.05
N TYR A 28 14.56 26.57 -10.12
CA TYR A 28 13.79 25.80 -9.15
C TYR A 28 14.54 25.66 -7.81
N LEU A 29 15.85 25.97 -7.80
CA LEU A 29 16.64 26.08 -6.58
C LEU A 29 16.62 27.51 -6.04
N SER A 30 16.57 27.66 -4.72
CA SER A 30 16.90 28.92 -4.08
C SER A 30 18.37 29.29 -4.31
N ASP A 31 18.72 30.57 -4.26
CA ASP A 31 20.10 31.04 -4.47
C ASP A 31 21.12 30.31 -3.56
N GLU A 32 20.75 30.09 -2.29
CA GLU A 32 21.58 29.36 -1.33
C GLU A 32 21.77 27.90 -1.74
N LEU A 33 20.69 27.20 -2.12
CA LEU A 33 20.75 25.80 -2.50
C LEU A 33 21.49 25.63 -3.84
N ARG A 34 21.30 26.55 -4.80
CA ARG A 34 22.04 26.59 -6.07
C ARG A 34 23.54 26.68 -5.82
N ALA A 35 23.99 27.60 -4.97
CA ALA A 35 25.41 27.74 -4.63
C ALA A 35 26.00 26.45 -4.01
N ARG A 36 25.24 25.79 -3.12
CA ARG A 36 25.63 24.49 -2.53
C ARG A 36 25.70 23.37 -3.57
N VAL A 37 24.75 23.31 -4.51
CA VAL A 37 24.71 22.32 -5.58
C VAL A 37 25.88 22.50 -6.55
N GLU A 38 26.19 23.73 -6.98
CA GLU A 38 27.35 23.98 -7.84
C GLU A 38 28.67 23.60 -7.16
N THR A 39 28.81 23.92 -5.87
CA THR A 39 29.95 23.48 -5.07
C THR A 39 30.04 21.95 -4.98
N LEU A 40 28.91 21.26 -4.80
CA LEU A 40 28.83 19.81 -4.78
C LEU A 40 29.28 19.19 -6.10
N LYS A 41 28.82 19.71 -7.25
CA LYS A 41 29.20 19.24 -8.59
C LYS A 41 30.70 19.33 -8.83
N ILE A 42 31.31 20.46 -8.45
CA ILE A 42 32.77 20.67 -8.58
C ILE A 42 33.53 19.70 -7.68
N ASN A 43 33.18 19.64 -6.39
CA ASN A 43 33.88 18.81 -5.42
C ASN A 43 33.78 17.31 -5.74
N ALA A 44 32.61 16.84 -6.18
CA ALA A 44 32.41 15.44 -6.55
C ALA A 44 33.16 15.03 -7.83
N SER A 45 33.45 16.00 -8.71
CA SER A 45 34.28 15.76 -9.90
C SER A 45 35.77 15.64 -9.56
N ASN A 46 36.22 16.29 -8.49
CA ASN A 46 37.62 16.32 -8.08
C ASN A 46 37.99 15.27 -7.03
N THR A 47 37.04 14.88 -6.18
CA THR A 47 37.29 13.97 -5.06
C THR A 47 36.11 13.00 -4.93
N PRO A 48 36.34 11.68 -4.94
CA PRO A 48 35.30 10.69 -4.69
C PRO A 48 34.63 10.87 -3.32
N THR A 49 33.42 10.33 -3.16
CA THR A 49 32.77 10.33 -1.85
C THR A 49 33.52 9.42 -0.88
N ASP A 50 33.72 9.91 0.35
CA ASP A 50 34.42 9.19 1.42
C ASP A 50 33.82 9.50 2.80
N LEU A 51 34.40 8.96 3.87
CA LEU A 51 33.94 9.18 5.24
C LEU A 51 34.02 10.65 5.70
N VAL A 52 34.91 11.45 5.12
CA VAL A 52 35.13 12.86 5.49
C VAL A 52 34.04 13.72 4.87
N ASN A 53 33.71 13.47 3.60
CA ASN A 53 32.84 14.35 2.82
C ASN A 53 31.40 13.85 2.65
N ILE A 54 31.07 12.60 3.02
CA ILE A 54 29.74 12.01 2.80
C ILE A 54 28.59 12.79 3.44
N LYS A 55 28.72 13.21 4.71
CA LYS A 55 27.62 13.88 5.44
C LYS A 55 27.15 15.17 4.77
N PRO A 56 28.02 16.15 4.43
CA PRO A 56 27.58 17.34 3.73
C PRO A 56 27.07 17.04 2.31
N ARG A 57 27.61 16.01 1.62
CA ARG A 57 27.09 15.58 0.31
C ARG A 57 25.66 15.08 0.39
N LEU A 58 25.35 14.17 1.33
CA LEU A 58 24.01 13.63 1.53
C LEU A 58 22.99 14.73 1.84
N ARG A 59 23.36 15.70 2.68
CA ARG A 59 22.47 16.84 3.00
C ARG A 59 22.14 17.66 1.76
N THR A 60 23.13 18.09 0.99
CA THR A 60 22.90 18.88 -0.22
C THR A 60 22.17 18.07 -1.30
N LEU A 61 22.46 16.77 -1.43
CA LEU A 61 21.78 15.91 -2.39
C LEU A 61 20.30 15.71 -2.01
N TRP A 62 19.98 15.59 -0.72
CA TRP A 62 18.60 15.52 -0.23
C TRP A 62 17.81 16.80 -0.55
N ASP A 63 18.38 17.97 -0.22
CA ASP A 63 17.73 19.26 -0.48
C ASP A 63 17.53 19.48 -1.99
N TRP A 64 18.54 19.12 -2.80
CA TRP A 64 18.45 19.22 -4.27
C TRP A 64 17.39 18.28 -4.85
N LEU A 65 17.36 17.02 -4.39
CA LEU A 65 16.36 16.04 -4.83
C LEU A 65 14.94 16.51 -4.55
N ASN A 66 14.67 17.00 -3.34
CA ASN A 66 13.33 17.49 -2.99
C ASN A 66 12.93 18.73 -3.79
N ALA A 67 13.83 19.69 -3.98
CA ALA A 67 13.56 20.85 -4.82
C ALA A 67 13.28 20.43 -6.28
N TYR A 68 14.02 19.44 -6.80
CA TYR A 68 13.79 18.89 -8.14
C TYR A 68 12.43 18.19 -8.23
N ALA A 69 12.06 17.37 -7.23
CA ALA A 69 10.76 16.70 -7.16
C ALA A 69 9.60 17.71 -7.16
N LEU A 70 9.68 18.73 -6.29
CA LEU A 70 8.68 19.81 -6.18
C LEU A 70 8.53 20.62 -7.47
N SER A 71 9.56 20.67 -8.31
CA SER A 71 9.49 21.30 -9.63
C SER A 71 8.81 20.42 -10.72
N GLY A 72 8.38 19.20 -10.36
CA GLY A 72 7.81 18.21 -11.28
C GLY A 72 8.86 17.29 -11.93
N GLY A 73 10.10 17.30 -11.43
CA GLY A 73 11.19 16.45 -11.90
C GLY A 73 11.02 14.99 -11.46
N TYR A 74 11.37 14.04 -12.33
CA TYR A 74 11.34 12.62 -11.99
C TYR A 74 12.55 12.25 -11.11
N VAL A 75 12.29 11.88 -9.86
CA VAL A 75 13.30 11.42 -8.90
C VAL A 75 13.69 9.96 -9.18
N PRO A 76 14.99 9.62 -9.18
CA PRO A 76 15.41 8.23 -9.36
C PRO A 76 14.92 7.36 -8.20
N VAL A 77 14.34 6.20 -8.52
CA VAL A 77 13.48 5.43 -7.60
C VAL A 77 14.14 4.97 -6.28
N ASN A 78 15.46 4.78 -6.25
CA ASN A 78 16.19 4.36 -5.05
C ASN A 78 16.95 5.53 -4.38
N ALA A 79 16.84 6.75 -4.90
CA ALA A 79 17.65 7.89 -4.43
C ALA A 79 17.28 8.27 -2.99
N THR A 80 15.99 8.46 -2.71
CA THR A 80 15.46 8.77 -1.38
C THR A 80 15.90 7.70 -0.37
N GLN A 81 15.68 6.43 -0.72
CA GLN A 81 16.03 5.29 0.15
C GLN A 81 17.53 5.25 0.46
N THR A 82 18.37 5.43 -0.56
CA THR A 82 19.82 5.37 -0.42
C THR A 82 20.31 6.48 0.51
N ILE A 83 19.86 7.72 0.28
CA ILE A 83 20.24 8.89 1.09
C ILE A 83 19.75 8.72 2.53
N SER A 84 18.49 8.29 2.72
CA SER A 84 17.90 8.06 4.03
C SER A 84 18.65 7.00 4.84
N GLN A 85 18.96 5.85 4.23
CA GLN A 85 19.72 4.79 4.91
C GLN A 85 21.14 5.24 5.26
N MET A 86 21.84 5.90 4.34
CA MET A 86 23.22 6.35 4.60
C MET A 86 23.29 7.46 5.65
N SER A 87 22.21 8.23 5.84
CA SER A 87 22.12 9.26 6.88
C SER A 87 21.75 8.68 8.25
N ALA A 88 20.87 7.68 8.29
CA ALA A 88 20.35 7.11 9.54
C ALA A 88 21.32 6.14 10.24
N TYR A 89 22.15 5.42 9.49
CA TYR A 89 23.01 4.35 10.03
C TYR A 89 24.50 4.72 10.08
N SER A 90 25.28 3.96 10.87
CA SER A 90 26.74 4.13 10.92
C SER A 90 27.38 3.95 9.55
N LEU A 91 28.23 4.90 9.16
CA LEU A 91 28.88 4.93 7.85
C LEU A 91 29.94 3.83 7.67
N SER A 92 30.43 3.21 8.75
CA SER A 92 31.30 2.03 8.66
C SER A 92 30.60 0.85 7.99
N ALA A 93 29.27 0.74 8.12
CA ALA A 93 28.45 -0.23 7.41
C ALA A 93 28.08 0.23 5.98
N ALA A 94 28.37 1.49 5.61
CA ALA A 94 27.98 2.11 4.35
C ALA A 94 29.16 2.38 3.39
N ALA A 95 30.41 2.09 3.79
CA ALA A 95 31.60 2.39 2.98
C ALA A 95 31.55 1.79 1.56
N ASN A 96 30.92 0.62 1.39
CA ASN A 96 30.73 -0.02 0.09
C ASN A 96 29.70 0.68 -0.83
N ARG A 97 29.10 1.80 -0.39
CA ARG A 97 28.02 2.53 -1.11
C ARG A 97 28.39 3.95 -1.51
N PHE A 98 29.61 4.42 -1.24
CA PHE A 98 30.01 5.80 -1.58
C PHE A 98 29.98 6.08 -3.09
N SER A 99 30.34 5.10 -3.92
CA SER A 99 30.24 5.23 -5.38
C SER A 99 28.80 5.47 -5.85
N THR A 100 27.79 4.94 -5.15
CA THR A 100 26.37 5.20 -5.43
C THR A 100 26.04 6.68 -5.26
N VAL A 101 26.63 7.36 -4.27
CA VAL A 101 26.44 8.80 -4.05
C VAL A 101 27.04 9.61 -5.20
N ASP A 102 28.26 9.28 -5.62
CA ASP A 102 28.90 9.93 -6.76
C ASP A 102 28.10 9.72 -8.06
N THR A 103 27.53 8.52 -8.23
CA THR A 103 26.63 8.20 -9.34
C THR A 103 25.35 9.04 -9.31
N MET A 104 24.71 9.16 -8.15
CA MET A 104 23.52 10.02 -8.01
C MET A 104 23.85 11.49 -8.31
N ILE A 105 24.98 12.01 -7.84
CA ILE A 105 25.41 13.39 -8.14
C ILE A 105 25.57 13.59 -9.65
N ARG A 106 26.18 12.62 -10.36
CA ARG A 106 26.31 12.68 -11.83
C ARG A 106 24.97 12.64 -12.54
N GLU A 107 24.04 11.81 -12.08
CA GLU A 107 22.69 11.73 -12.66
C GLU A 107 21.92 13.05 -12.45
N PHE A 108 21.88 13.57 -11.23
CA PHE A 108 21.20 14.85 -10.94
C PHE A 108 21.87 16.03 -11.67
N LYS A 109 23.19 16.03 -11.81
CA LYS A 109 23.90 17.01 -12.64
C LYS A 109 23.41 16.97 -14.08
N LEU A 110 23.28 15.78 -14.67
CA LEU A 110 22.76 15.62 -16.02
C LEU A 110 21.31 16.10 -16.14
N ARG A 111 20.46 15.78 -15.15
CA ARG A 111 19.04 16.21 -15.10
C ARG A 111 18.90 17.72 -15.01
N ASP A 112 19.77 18.39 -14.28
CA ASP A 112 19.76 19.84 -14.06
C ASP A 112 20.36 20.61 -15.25
N GLU A 113 21.51 20.19 -15.76
CA GLU A 113 22.22 20.92 -16.83
C GLU A 113 21.70 20.60 -18.23
N ASN A 114 21.19 19.38 -18.44
CA ASN A 114 20.66 18.93 -19.71
C ASN A 114 19.43 18.03 -19.50
N PRO A 115 18.29 18.59 -19.08
CA PRO A 115 17.07 17.83 -18.81
C PRO A 115 16.57 17.02 -20.02
N ARG A 116 16.88 17.48 -21.24
CA ARG A 116 16.55 16.78 -22.49
C ARG A 116 17.53 15.66 -22.85
N ALA A 117 18.57 15.40 -22.05
CA ALA A 117 19.47 14.27 -22.23
C ALA A 117 18.72 12.95 -22.13
N PHE A 118 17.81 12.89 -21.17
CA PHE A 118 16.86 11.79 -21.04
C PHE A 118 15.81 11.95 -22.13
N GLY A 119 15.65 10.90 -22.91
CA GLY A 119 14.62 10.81 -23.92
C GLY A 119 13.20 10.78 -23.34
N THR A 120 12.22 10.49 -24.19
CA THR A 120 10.84 10.28 -23.77
C THR A 120 10.46 8.82 -23.88
N LEU A 121 9.72 8.30 -22.90
CA LEU A 121 9.17 6.95 -22.90
C LEU A 121 7.64 7.03 -23.00
N VAL A 122 7.06 6.26 -23.91
CA VAL A 122 5.60 6.09 -24.05
C VAL A 122 5.27 4.60 -24.14
N ALA A 123 4.02 4.24 -23.82
CA ALA A 123 3.54 2.86 -23.95
C ALA A 123 2.08 2.81 -24.38
N ASN A 124 1.63 1.67 -24.92
CA ASN A 124 0.20 1.35 -24.95
C ASN A 124 -0.27 0.98 -23.53
N LEU A 125 -1.25 1.72 -23.02
CA LEU A 125 -1.59 1.72 -21.59
C LEU A 125 -2.73 0.77 -21.20
N GLY A 126 -3.36 0.08 -22.15
CA GLY A 126 -4.54 -0.76 -21.88
C GLY A 126 -5.87 0.02 -21.99
N PRO A 127 -6.94 -0.39 -21.28
CA PRO A 127 -6.94 -1.39 -20.22
C PRO A 127 -6.66 -2.81 -20.71
N PHE A 128 -5.93 -3.58 -19.90
CA PHE A 128 -5.70 -4.99 -20.12
C PHE A 128 -6.42 -5.81 -19.04
N GLU A 129 -7.08 -6.89 -19.42
CA GLU A 129 -7.79 -7.75 -18.47
C GLU A 129 -6.80 -8.58 -17.63
N ALA A 130 -7.05 -8.69 -16.33
CA ALA A 130 -6.22 -9.46 -15.41
C ALA A 130 -6.03 -10.92 -15.89
N ARG A 131 -4.81 -11.42 -15.78
CA ARG A 131 -4.41 -12.79 -16.20
C ARG A 131 -4.68 -13.17 -17.65
N THR A 132 -4.85 -12.19 -18.54
CA THR A 132 -4.82 -12.43 -19.98
C THR A 132 -3.39 -12.30 -20.53
N PHE A 133 -3.16 -12.87 -21.72
CA PHE A 133 -1.93 -12.65 -22.46
C PHE A 133 -2.10 -11.49 -23.44
N VAL A 134 -1.16 -10.55 -23.42
CA VAL A 134 -1.21 -9.33 -24.24
C VAL A 134 0.17 -9.00 -24.81
N THR A 135 0.25 -8.06 -25.75
CA THR A 135 1.52 -7.44 -26.16
C THR A 135 1.53 -5.98 -25.71
N ILE A 136 2.55 -5.59 -24.95
CA ILE A 136 2.76 -4.20 -24.52
C ILE A 136 4.03 -3.69 -25.19
N GLU A 137 3.95 -2.56 -25.88
CA GLU A 137 5.07 -1.88 -26.47
C GLU A 137 5.43 -0.65 -25.63
N GLN A 138 6.67 -0.58 -25.16
CA GLN A 138 7.27 0.65 -24.65
C GLN A 138 8.20 1.21 -25.71
N THR A 139 7.96 2.45 -26.16
CA THR A 139 8.81 3.13 -27.14
C THR A 139 9.55 4.27 -26.48
N PHE A 140 10.88 4.16 -26.46
CA PHE A 140 11.80 5.19 -26.01
C PHE A 140 12.30 6.00 -27.21
N THR A 141 12.18 7.33 -27.16
CA THR A 141 12.77 8.25 -28.14
C THR A 141 14.01 8.90 -27.54
N VAL A 142 15.16 8.75 -28.18
CA VAL A 142 16.46 9.18 -27.65
C VAL A 142 16.52 10.70 -27.52
N GLY A 143 16.98 11.15 -26.34
CA GLY A 143 17.15 12.56 -26.00
C GLY A 143 18.39 13.18 -26.66
N THR A 144 18.90 14.27 -26.08
CA THR A 144 20.07 14.98 -26.60
C THR A 144 21.38 14.23 -26.38
N ARG A 145 21.43 13.28 -25.44
CA ARG A 145 22.59 12.40 -25.23
C ARG A 145 22.38 11.09 -25.99
N ALA A 146 23.33 10.75 -26.85
CA ALA A 146 23.34 9.51 -27.61
C ALA A 146 23.59 8.29 -26.71
N ILE A 147 23.15 7.12 -27.17
CA ILE A 147 23.44 5.83 -26.53
C ILE A 147 24.47 5.11 -27.39
N GLU A 148 25.64 4.84 -26.80
CA GLU A 148 26.80 4.22 -27.44
C GLU A 148 26.76 2.69 -27.32
N VAL A 149 27.65 2.02 -28.06
CA VAL A 149 27.92 0.58 -27.90
C VAL A 149 28.22 0.26 -26.43
N GLY A 150 27.64 -0.83 -25.92
CA GLY A 150 27.69 -1.22 -24.51
C GLY A 150 26.56 -0.63 -23.65
N GLY A 151 26.05 0.55 -24.02
CA GLY A 151 24.84 1.14 -23.43
C GLY A 151 23.58 0.36 -23.82
N GLY A 152 22.43 0.74 -23.24
CA GLY A 152 21.16 0.11 -23.55
C GLY A 152 20.14 0.20 -22.42
N PHE A 153 19.31 -0.84 -22.31
CA PHE A 153 18.10 -0.84 -21.49
C PHE A 153 18.06 -2.01 -20.53
N LEU A 154 17.86 -1.74 -19.25
CA LEU A 154 17.60 -2.75 -18.24
C LEU A 154 16.11 -2.81 -17.90
N ILE A 155 15.56 -4.02 -17.91
CA ILE A 155 14.13 -4.28 -17.76
C ILE A 155 13.83 -4.63 -16.31
N GLY A 156 13.50 -3.61 -15.50
CA GLY A 156 13.22 -3.79 -14.09
C GLY A 156 12.04 -4.73 -13.85
N ARG A 157 12.07 -5.45 -12.73
CA ARG A 157 10.98 -6.29 -12.26
C ARG A 157 10.46 -5.80 -10.92
N HIS A 158 9.25 -5.23 -10.94
CA HIS A 158 8.50 -4.95 -9.72
C HIS A 158 7.95 -6.26 -9.13
N PHE A 159 8.15 -6.49 -7.84
CA PHE A 159 7.84 -7.78 -7.22
C PHE A 159 6.37 -7.94 -6.82
N MET A 160 5.61 -6.85 -6.77
CA MET A 160 4.19 -6.87 -6.35
C MET A 160 3.18 -7.37 -7.39
N PRO A 161 3.16 -6.97 -8.68
CA PRO A 161 2.03 -7.23 -9.58
C PRO A 161 1.77 -8.67 -10.05
N ASN A 162 2.54 -9.69 -9.64
CA ASN A 162 2.36 -11.10 -10.09
C ASN A 162 2.35 -11.38 -11.61
N TYR A 163 2.89 -10.50 -12.44
CA TYR A 163 2.93 -10.74 -13.88
C TYR A 163 3.92 -11.86 -14.26
N GLY A 164 3.85 -12.30 -15.52
CA GLY A 164 4.67 -13.39 -16.04
C GLY A 164 6.18 -13.16 -15.97
N LYS A 165 6.94 -14.25 -15.95
CA LYS A 165 8.41 -14.22 -15.88
C LYS A 165 9.00 -13.73 -17.20
N LEU A 166 9.57 -12.53 -17.20
CA LEU A 166 10.23 -11.91 -18.36
C LEU A 166 11.41 -12.76 -18.87
N GLN A 167 11.54 -12.88 -20.19
CA GLN A 167 12.64 -13.60 -20.86
C GLN A 167 12.88 -13.08 -22.29
N ALA A 168 14.07 -13.32 -22.86
CA ALA A 168 14.45 -12.86 -24.21
C ALA A 168 15.11 -13.97 -25.05
N ILE A 169 14.89 -15.24 -24.69
CA ILE A 169 15.57 -16.42 -25.26
C ILE A 169 14.66 -17.20 -26.21
N ASP A 170 13.44 -17.55 -25.76
CA ASP A 170 12.53 -18.42 -26.52
C ASP A 170 11.35 -17.60 -27.09
N PRO A 171 11.36 -17.27 -28.40
CA PRO A 171 10.30 -16.47 -29.00
C PRO A 171 8.96 -17.21 -29.16
N THR A 172 8.93 -18.53 -28.92
CA THR A 172 7.72 -19.35 -28.95
C THR A 172 7.06 -19.45 -27.56
N ALA A 173 7.77 -19.05 -26.49
CA ALA A 173 7.26 -19.10 -25.13
C ALA A 173 6.59 -17.79 -24.69
N ALA A 174 5.74 -17.89 -23.67
CA ALA A 174 5.13 -16.71 -23.04
C ALA A 174 6.18 -15.75 -22.44
N ASN A 175 5.79 -14.48 -22.32
CA ASN A 175 6.57 -13.39 -21.73
C ASN A 175 7.92 -13.12 -22.42
N TYR A 176 8.03 -13.52 -23.70
CA TYR A 176 9.15 -13.17 -24.55
C TYR A 176 9.18 -11.65 -24.77
N ILE A 177 10.37 -11.05 -24.60
CA ILE A 177 10.62 -9.64 -24.85
C ILE A 177 11.57 -9.52 -26.03
N SER A 178 11.17 -8.73 -27.01
CA SER A 178 12.03 -8.30 -28.10
C SER A 178 12.32 -6.81 -28.04
N ILE A 179 13.37 -6.39 -28.74
CA ILE A 179 13.80 -5.00 -28.85
C ILE A 179 14.14 -4.68 -30.30
N ARG A 180 13.74 -3.50 -30.78
CA ARG A 180 14.05 -3.01 -32.14
C ARG A 180 14.37 -1.53 -32.12
N SER A 181 15.20 -1.07 -33.04
CA SER A 181 15.51 0.35 -33.26
C SER A 181 14.93 0.85 -34.58
N SER A 182 14.60 2.14 -34.66
CA SER A 182 14.36 2.84 -35.94
C SER A 182 15.63 2.98 -36.78
N ASN A 183 16.81 2.90 -36.16
CA ASN A 183 18.09 2.96 -36.84
C ASN A 183 18.54 1.53 -37.21
N PRO A 184 18.52 1.15 -38.50
CA PRO A 184 18.78 -0.22 -38.93
C PRO A 184 20.24 -0.66 -38.75
N ARG A 185 21.14 0.27 -38.37
CA ARG A 185 22.55 -0.05 -38.06
C ARG A 185 22.77 -0.42 -36.60
N VAL A 186 21.73 -0.37 -35.76
CA VAL A 186 21.80 -0.71 -34.35
C VAL A 186 21.40 -2.16 -34.16
N GLU A 187 22.31 -2.97 -33.63
CA GLU A 187 22.04 -4.34 -33.22
C GLU A 187 22.09 -4.45 -31.70
N PHE A 188 21.14 -5.22 -31.14
CA PHE A 188 21.08 -5.48 -29.70
C PHE A 188 21.53 -6.91 -29.37
N THR A 189 22.17 -7.05 -28.23
CA THR A 189 22.38 -8.34 -27.54
C THR A 189 21.63 -8.31 -26.21
N HIS A 190 21.34 -9.48 -25.64
CA HIS A 190 20.71 -9.58 -24.33
C HIS A 190 21.63 -10.27 -23.31
N GLY A 191 21.43 -9.95 -22.04
CA GLY A 191 22.14 -10.55 -20.91
C GLY A 191 21.40 -10.31 -19.60
N THR A 192 22.11 -10.40 -18.47
CA THR A 192 21.55 -10.08 -17.15
C THR A 192 22.42 -9.10 -16.37
N PHE A 193 21.78 -8.35 -15.48
CA PHE A 193 22.45 -7.46 -14.53
C PHE A 193 21.85 -7.65 -13.11
N PRO A 194 22.66 -7.69 -12.04
CA PRO A 194 22.17 -7.81 -10.68
C PRO A 194 21.57 -6.48 -10.18
N LEU A 195 20.24 -6.39 -10.15
CA LEU A 195 19.52 -5.20 -9.65
C LEU A 195 19.02 -5.41 -8.22
N SER A 196 19.31 -4.44 -7.34
CA SER A 196 18.78 -4.37 -5.97
C SER A 196 17.65 -3.34 -5.86
N GLY A 197 16.87 -3.42 -4.79
CA GLY A 197 15.78 -2.47 -4.51
C GLY A 197 14.46 -2.88 -5.15
N MET A 198 13.53 -1.93 -5.28
CA MET A 198 12.13 -2.25 -5.59
C MET A 198 11.88 -2.85 -6.97
N HIS A 199 12.74 -2.54 -7.95
CA HIS A 199 12.66 -3.09 -9.31
C HIS A 199 13.59 -4.28 -9.53
N GLY A 200 14.19 -4.80 -8.45
CA GLY A 200 15.11 -5.93 -8.47
C GLY A 200 14.81 -6.89 -7.33
N GLY A 201 15.84 -7.22 -6.55
CA GLY A 201 15.66 -8.00 -5.34
C GLY A 201 15.70 -7.16 -4.07
N PHE A 202 14.69 -7.34 -3.22
CA PHE A 202 14.49 -6.57 -1.98
C PHE A 202 15.55 -6.84 -0.90
N ARG A 203 15.89 -8.11 -0.66
CA ARG A 203 16.91 -8.50 0.35
C ARG A 203 18.31 -8.68 -0.23
N ASN A 204 18.40 -9.11 -1.49
CA ASN A 204 19.63 -9.33 -2.25
C ASN A 204 19.34 -9.01 -3.70
N ALA A 205 20.35 -8.55 -4.45
CA ALA A 205 20.20 -8.28 -5.88
C ALA A 205 19.64 -9.51 -6.64
N ARG A 206 18.82 -9.26 -7.65
CA ARG A 206 18.30 -10.29 -8.56
C ARG A 206 18.79 -10.04 -9.98
N GLN A 207 19.16 -11.12 -10.66
CA GLN A 207 19.51 -11.07 -12.08
C GLN A 207 18.29 -10.65 -12.89
N THR A 208 18.46 -9.56 -13.63
CA THR A 208 17.40 -8.84 -14.34
C THR A 208 17.82 -8.66 -15.80
N LEU A 209 16.88 -8.78 -16.74
CA LEU A 209 17.17 -8.74 -18.17
C LEU A 209 17.74 -7.37 -18.58
N VAL A 210 18.77 -7.39 -19.41
CA VAL A 210 19.34 -6.19 -20.05
C VAL A 210 19.50 -6.41 -21.54
N PHE A 211 19.16 -5.41 -22.34
CA PHE A 211 19.51 -5.32 -23.75
C PHE A 211 20.63 -4.29 -23.93
N ARG A 212 21.69 -4.65 -24.63
CA ARG A 212 22.84 -3.77 -24.91
C ARG A 212 23.04 -3.59 -26.40
N ILE A 213 23.44 -2.39 -26.80
CA ILE A 213 23.88 -2.11 -28.17
C ILE A 213 25.19 -2.86 -28.39
N ALA A 214 25.17 -3.81 -29.32
CA ALA A 214 26.35 -4.57 -29.74
C ALA A 214 27.09 -3.86 -30.89
N SER A 215 26.35 -3.21 -31.78
CA SER A 215 26.89 -2.44 -32.91
C SER A 215 25.98 -1.24 -33.23
N GLY A 216 26.56 -0.20 -33.84
CA GLY A 216 25.86 1.05 -34.14
C GLY A 216 25.80 2.04 -32.98
N ARG A 217 24.95 3.06 -33.12
CA ARG A 217 24.74 4.14 -32.14
C ARG A 217 23.33 4.69 -32.28
N LEU A 218 22.65 4.93 -31.16
CA LEU A 218 21.36 5.63 -31.15
C LEU A 218 21.58 7.13 -30.97
N ASN A 219 21.15 7.92 -31.94
CA ASN A 219 21.26 9.37 -31.92
C ASN A 219 19.93 10.01 -31.49
N ARG A 220 19.98 11.31 -31.19
CA ARG A 220 18.79 12.10 -30.88
C ARG A 220 17.67 11.88 -31.90
N GLY A 221 16.50 11.52 -31.42
CA GLY A 221 15.31 11.26 -32.24
C GLY A 221 15.19 9.82 -32.76
N ASP A 222 16.23 8.99 -32.67
CA ASP A 222 16.09 7.55 -32.90
C ASP A 222 15.14 6.97 -31.84
N THR A 223 14.34 5.98 -32.23
CA THR A 223 13.43 5.28 -31.33
C THR A 223 13.87 3.85 -31.08
N VAL A 224 13.60 3.35 -29.88
CA VAL A 224 13.75 1.95 -29.49
C VAL A 224 12.41 1.47 -28.97
N THR A 225 11.87 0.40 -29.57
CA THR A 225 10.63 -0.23 -29.12
C THR A 225 10.96 -1.56 -28.45
N LEU A 226 10.57 -1.69 -27.18
CA LEU A 226 10.58 -2.94 -26.42
C LEU A 226 9.17 -3.54 -26.45
N SER A 227 9.05 -4.77 -26.94
CA SER A 227 7.77 -5.48 -27.05
C SER A 227 7.70 -6.57 -25.98
N TYR A 228 6.95 -6.31 -24.91
CA TYR A 228 6.68 -7.26 -23.84
C TYR A 228 5.58 -8.21 -24.29
N GLY A 229 5.89 -9.50 -24.36
CA GLY A 229 4.96 -10.49 -24.89
C GLY A 229 4.88 -10.43 -26.41
N ASP A 230 6.03 -10.34 -27.08
CA ASP A 230 6.11 -10.40 -28.54
C ASP A 230 5.64 -11.77 -29.05
N THR A 231 4.67 -11.75 -29.95
CA THR A 231 4.00 -12.93 -30.51
C THR A 231 4.49 -13.28 -31.92
N SER A 232 5.45 -12.52 -32.48
CA SER A 232 5.99 -12.76 -33.84
C SER A 232 6.64 -14.14 -34.01
N GLY A 233 7.14 -14.73 -32.93
CA GLY A 233 7.64 -16.10 -32.89
C GLY A 233 6.60 -17.19 -32.59
N GLY A 234 5.32 -16.83 -32.46
CA GLY A 234 4.22 -17.75 -32.14
C GLY A 234 3.91 -17.92 -30.65
N GLY A 235 4.58 -17.17 -29.76
CA GLY A 235 4.29 -17.17 -28.33
C GLY A 235 2.93 -16.58 -27.96
N ALA A 236 2.42 -16.92 -26.77
CA ALA A 236 1.09 -16.51 -26.32
C ALA A 236 0.98 -15.02 -25.98
N GLY A 237 2.10 -14.34 -25.68
CA GLY A 237 2.15 -12.96 -25.21
C GLY A 237 2.65 -12.82 -23.76
N PHE A 238 2.46 -11.66 -23.15
CA PHE A 238 2.82 -11.32 -21.78
C PHE A 238 1.65 -11.54 -20.83
N LEU A 239 1.86 -12.34 -19.80
CA LEU A 239 0.83 -12.65 -18.82
C LEU A 239 0.64 -11.49 -17.84
N MET A 240 -0.52 -10.87 -17.90
CA MET A 240 -0.88 -9.74 -17.04
C MET A 240 -0.98 -10.11 -15.55
N SER A 241 -0.90 -9.06 -14.72
CA SER A 241 -1.18 -9.09 -13.28
C SER A 241 -2.52 -9.78 -12.97
N ASP A 242 -2.62 -10.44 -11.81
CA ASP A 242 -3.90 -10.89 -11.23
C ASP A 242 -4.72 -9.76 -10.63
N VAL A 243 -4.04 -8.67 -10.27
CA VAL A 243 -4.61 -7.54 -9.55
C VAL A 243 -4.80 -6.36 -10.50
N SER A 244 -5.98 -5.77 -10.44
CA SER A 244 -6.33 -4.53 -11.16
C SER A 244 -5.53 -3.35 -10.61
N SER A 245 -5.12 -2.46 -11.51
CA SER A 245 -4.32 -1.27 -11.17
C SER A 245 -4.54 -0.20 -12.22
N ASP A 246 -4.47 1.05 -11.83
CA ASP A 246 -4.41 2.20 -12.75
C ASP A 246 -2.97 2.58 -13.13
N ARG A 247 -1.97 1.95 -12.49
CA ARG A 247 -0.55 2.21 -12.70
C ARG A 247 0.28 0.96 -12.37
N MET A 248 0.10 -0.12 -13.13
CA MET A 248 0.92 -1.31 -13.03
C MET A 248 2.34 -1.03 -13.57
N PRO A 249 3.41 -1.27 -12.79
CA PRO A 249 4.76 -0.90 -13.20
C PRO A 249 5.42 -1.92 -14.15
N LEU A 250 5.89 -1.45 -15.31
CA LEU A 250 6.98 -2.05 -16.11
C LEU A 250 8.17 -1.07 -16.13
N PRO A 251 9.05 -1.11 -15.11
CA PRO A 251 10.15 -0.17 -15.01
C PRO A 251 11.22 -0.40 -16.08
N LEU A 252 11.71 0.71 -16.64
CA LEU A 252 12.78 0.71 -17.63
C LEU A 252 13.93 1.60 -17.14
N TYR A 253 15.16 1.10 -17.28
CA TYR A 253 16.37 1.83 -16.94
C TYR A 253 17.24 2.02 -18.18
N LEU A 254 17.97 3.12 -18.21
CA LEU A 254 18.85 3.52 -19.31
C LEU A 254 20.31 3.57 -18.86
N ASP A 255 21.19 2.98 -19.64
CA ASP A 255 22.63 3.19 -19.59
C ASP A 255 23.07 3.80 -20.94
N PHE A 256 23.77 4.93 -20.91
CA PHE A 256 24.17 5.64 -22.12
C PHE A 256 25.41 5.06 -22.81
N ASP A 257 26.31 4.43 -22.07
CA ASP A 257 27.68 4.19 -22.56
C ASP A 257 28.31 2.87 -22.08
N GLY A 258 27.54 2.01 -21.41
CA GLY A 258 28.04 0.73 -20.92
C GLY A 258 28.80 0.84 -19.61
N SER A 259 28.69 1.99 -18.93
CA SER A 259 29.26 2.20 -17.59
C SER A 259 28.52 1.43 -16.49
N GLU A 260 27.43 0.74 -16.83
CA GLU A 260 26.53 0.06 -15.90
C GLU A 260 25.84 1.01 -14.91
N ASN A 261 25.86 2.31 -15.23
CA ASN A 261 25.14 3.33 -14.48
C ASN A 261 23.70 3.44 -14.99
N PHE A 262 22.87 2.49 -14.56
CA PHE A 262 21.46 2.41 -14.94
C PHE A 262 20.62 3.50 -14.24
N MET A 263 20.10 4.43 -15.04
CA MET A 263 19.22 5.52 -14.58
C MET A 263 17.76 5.18 -14.87
N SER A 264 16.88 5.27 -13.86
CA SER A 264 15.46 4.95 -14.04
C SER A 264 14.76 5.97 -14.94
N LEU A 265 13.91 5.47 -15.84
CA LEU A 265 12.99 6.27 -16.64
C LEU A 265 11.60 6.32 -15.97
N PRO A 266 10.77 7.35 -16.27
CA PRO A 266 9.42 7.46 -15.74
C PRO A 266 8.57 6.22 -16.03
N ILE A 267 7.99 5.62 -14.97
CA ILE A 267 7.12 4.45 -15.07
C ILE A 267 5.83 4.84 -15.80
N GLN A 268 5.53 4.12 -16.88
CA GLN A 268 4.32 4.29 -17.68
C GLN A 268 3.09 3.69 -16.95
N PRO A 269 1.93 4.37 -16.94
CA PRO A 269 0.76 3.94 -16.17
C PRO A 269 -0.07 2.89 -16.91
N ILE A 270 0.40 1.65 -16.92
CA ILE A 270 -0.32 0.53 -17.54
C ILE A 270 -1.54 0.18 -16.69
N ILE A 271 -2.71 0.17 -17.32
CA ILE A 271 -4.01 -0.06 -16.69
C ILE A 271 -4.38 -1.54 -16.80
N VAL A 272 -4.72 -2.14 -15.67
CA VAL A 272 -5.21 -3.52 -15.53
C VAL A 272 -6.62 -3.50 -14.95
N THR A 273 -7.56 -4.18 -15.59
CA THR A 273 -8.96 -4.31 -15.13
C THR A 273 -9.25 -5.72 -14.63
N GLY A 274 -10.35 -5.89 -13.88
CA GLY A 274 -10.81 -7.22 -13.48
C GLY A 274 -11.40 -8.02 -14.64
N THR A 275 -11.72 -9.29 -14.37
CA THR A 275 -12.31 -10.23 -15.32
C THR A 275 -13.83 -10.37 -15.14
N SER A 276 -14.44 -11.38 -15.78
CA SER A 276 -15.83 -11.76 -15.55
C SER A 276 -16.16 -12.01 -14.07
N VAL A 277 -17.40 -11.73 -13.69
CA VAL A 277 -17.91 -11.95 -12.33
C VAL A 277 -17.74 -13.40 -11.87
N ALA A 278 -17.28 -13.56 -10.65
CA ALA A 278 -17.15 -14.85 -9.96
C ALA A 278 -17.69 -14.81 -8.52
N GLY A 279 -17.86 -13.61 -7.95
CA GLY A 279 -18.36 -13.41 -6.60
C GLY A 279 -19.19 -12.14 -6.46
N VAL A 280 -19.84 -12.03 -5.31
CA VAL A 280 -20.57 -10.82 -4.89
C VAL A 280 -20.41 -10.63 -3.40
N HIS A 281 -20.26 -9.39 -2.94
CA HIS A 281 -20.15 -9.06 -1.52
C HIS A 281 -20.96 -7.81 -1.18
N ALA A 282 -21.54 -7.75 0.02
CA ALA A 282 -22.29 -6.59 0.47
C ALA A 282 -21.62 -5.88 1.66
N PHE A 283 -21.70 -4.56 1.69
CA PHE A 283 -21.20 -3.74 2.81
C PHE A 283 -22.30 -2.84 3.35
N ALA A 284 -22.40 -2.76 4.68
CA ALA A 284 -23.32 -1.87 5.39
C ALA A 284 -22.68 -1.37 6.70
N PRO A 285 -23.20 -0.28 7.32
CA PRO A 285 -22.79 0.09 8.67
C PRO A 285 -23.05 -1.03 9.68
N SER A 286 -22.15 -1.23 10.63
CA SER A 286 -22.29 -2.31 11.63
C SER A 286 -23.27 -1.96 12.76
N VAL A 287 -23.51 -0.68 13.03
CA VAL A 287 -24.45 -0.21 14.06
C VAL A 287 -25.26 0.94 13.49
N VAL A 288 -26.58 0.87 13.59
CA VAL A 288 -27.52 1.91 13.16
C VAL A 288 -28.60 2.11 14.22
N ALA A 289 -29.14 3.32 14.33
CA ALA A 289 -30.31 3.58 15.17
C ALA A 289 -31.59 3.07 14.50
N ILE A 290 -32.63 2.83 15.29
CA ILE A 290 -33.99 2.61 14.76
C ILE A 290 -34.37 3.78 13.84
N ASP A 291 -34.93 3.44 12.68
CA ASP A 291 -35.32 4.37 11.62
C ASP A 291 -34.19 5.26 11.06
N GLU A 292 -32.93 5.06 11.42
CA GLU A 292 -31.80 5.77 10.81
C GLU A 292 -31.64 5.32 9.35
N PRO A 293 -31.63 6.25 8.37
CA PRO A 293 -31.40 5.89 6.99
C PRO A 293 -29.94 5.48 6.79
N PHE A 294 -29.72 4.34 6.14
CA PHE A 294 -28.38 3.91 5.73
C PHE A 294 -28.37 3.35 4.31
N SER A 295 -27.17 3.02 3.82
CA SER A 295 -26.97 2.46 2.49
C SER A 295 -26.33 1.08 2.56
N ILE A 296 -26.68 0.22 1.60
CA ILE A 296 -26.04 -1.08 1.36
C ILE A 296 -25.34 -1.01 0.02
N SER A 297 -24.03 -1.28 0.00
CA SER A 297 -23.26 -1.41 -1.24
C SER A 297 -23.17 -2.89 -1.60
N VAL A 298 -23.56 -3.25 -2.82
CA VAL A 298 -23.39 -4.59 -3.41
C VAL A 298 -22.30 -4.50 -4.47
N ARG A 299 -21.25 -5.28 -4.29
CA ARG A 299 -20.06 -5.31 -5.16
C ARG A 299 -19.93 -6.66 -5.84
N ALA A 300 -20.02 -6.69 -7.17
CA ALA A 300 -19.66 -7.83 -8.00
C ALA A 300 -18.15 -7.85 -8.23
N GLU A 301 -17.54 -9.01 -8.05
CA GLU A 301 -16.10 -9.17 -8.11
C GLU A 301 -15.67 -10.36 -8.95
N ASP A 302 -14.47 -10.27 -9.51
CA ASP A 302 -13.85 -11.40 -10.18
C ASP A 302 -13.19 -12.35 -9.16
N ARG A 303 -12.64 -13.46 -9.65
CA ARG A 303 -11.95 -14.47 -8.82
C ARG A 303 -10.69 -13.95 -8.09
N PHE A 304 -10.25 -12.72 -8.38
CA PHE A 304 -9.09 -12.06 -7.79
C PHE A 304 -9.49 -10.86 -6.92
N TYR A 305 -10.78 -10.70 -6.63
CA TYR A 305 -11.37 -9.59 -5.84
C TYR A 305 -11.25 -8.23 -6.52
N ASN A 306 -10.94 -8.17 -7.83
CA ASN A 306 -11.10 -6.94 -8.59
C ASN A 306 -12.59 -6.66 -8.82
N ARG A 307 -12.93 -5.41 -9.18
CA ARG A 307 -14.25 -5.14 -9.74
C ARG A 307 -14.45 -6.03 -10.96
N ALA A 308 -15.55 -6.79 -10.97
CA ALA A 308 -15.92 -7.58 -12.14
C ALA A 308 -16.18 -6.65 -13.34
N THR A 309 -15.85 -7.12 -14.54
CA THR A 309 -16.11 -6.39 -15.80
C THR A 309 -16.99 -7.23 -16.72
N GLY A 310 -17.58 -6.57 -17.72
CA GLY A 310 -18.51 -7.20 -18.66
C GLY A 310 -19.94 -7.32 -18.12
N PRO A 311 -20.77 -8.20 -18.73
CA PRO A 311 -22.16 -8.40 -18.30
C PRO A 311 -22.24 -8.98 -16.88
N LEU A 312 -23.02 -8.34 -16.02
CA LEU A 312 -23.33 -8.79 -14.66
C LEU A 312 -24.77 -9.28 -14.59
N PRO A 313 -25.06 -10.35 -13.83
CA PRO A 313 -26.42 -10.82 -13.62
C PRO A 313 -27.23 -9.82 -12.80
N SER A 314 -28.55 -9.98 -12.80
CA SER A 314 -29.39 -9.32 -11.79
C SER A 314 -29.19 -9.97 -10.42
N TRP A 315 -29.31 -9.17 -9.37
CA TRP A 315 -29.11 -9.59 -7.97
C TRP A 315 -30.39 -9.45 -7.16
N GLN A 316 -30.69 -10.45 -6.35
CA GLN A 316 -31.67 -10.39 -5.27
C GLN A 316 -30.91 -10.12 -3.97
N VAL A 317 -31.24 -9.01 -3.30
CA VAL A 317 -30.70 -8.64 -2.00
C VAL A 317 -31.77 -8.90 -0.96
N SER A 318 -31.44 -9.69 0.06
CA SER A 318 -32.36 -10.04 1.14
C SER A 318 -31.78 -9.72 2.51
N MET A 319 -32.65 -9.43 3.46
CA MET A 319 -32.32 -9.17 4.85
C MET A 319 -33.07 -10.17 5.74
N ASN A 320 -32.35 -10.97 6.53
CA ASN A 320 -32.94 -12.03 7.36
C ASN A 320 -33.88 -12.99 6.59
N GLY A 321 -33.58 -13.23 5.30
CA GLY A 321 -34.37 -14.09 4.41
C GLY A 321 -35.50 -13.38 3.66
N ASN A 322 -35.86 -12.14 4.03
CA ASN A 322 -36.87 -11.36 3.33
C ASN A 322 -36.25 -10.55 2.18
N LEU A 323 -36.88 -10.54 1.01
CA LEU A 323 -36.42 -9.75 -0.13
C LEU A 323 -36.45 -8.26 0.21
N LEU A 324 -35.31 -7.59 0.04
CA LEU A 324 -35.14 -6.16 0.28
C LEU A 324 -35.12 -5.36 -1.03
N SER A 325 -34.41 -5.86 -2.05
CA SER A 325 -34.25 -5.16 -3.32
C SER A 325 -33.88 -6.12 -4.45
N GLU A 326 -34.23 -5.75 -5.67
CA GLU A 326 -33.77 -6.40 -6.90
C GLU A 326 -32.92 -5.40 -7.70
N ILE A 327 -31.69 -5.80 -8.00
CA ILE A 327 -30.77 -5.03 -8.81
C ILE A 327 -30.81 -5.62 -10.23
N PRO A 328 -31.17 -4.85 -11.27
CA PRO A 328 -31.21 -5.37 -12.63
C PRO A 328 -29.82 -5.73 -13.15
N ALA A 329 -29.78 -6.62 -14.15
CA ALA A 329 -28.55 -6.93 -14.87
C ALA A 329 -27.94 -5.65 -15.45
N SER A 330 -26.62 -5.50 -15.37
CA SER A 330 -25.91 -4.30 -15.78
C SER A 330 -24.43 -4.57 -16.07
N SER A 331 -23.64 -3.53 -16.29
CA SER A 331 -22.16 -3.59 -16.31
C SER A 331 -21.52 -2.87 -15.12
N GLU A 332 -22.32 -2.40 -14.16
CA GLU A 332 -21.86 -1.64 -13.00
C GLU A 332 -21.52 -2.58 -11.85
N ALA A 333 -20.21 -2.77 -11.60
CA ALA A 333 -19.73 -3.70 -10.58
C ALA A 333 -20.16 -3.31 -9.15
N ILE A 334 -20.54 -2.06 -8.91
CA ILE A 334 -20.92 -1.57 -7.60
C ILE A 334 -22.29 -0.90 -7.69
N HIS A 335 -23.26 -1.42 -6.95
CA HIS A 335 -24.58 -0.84 -6.81
C HIS A 335 -24.81 -0.42 -5.35
N VAL A 336 -25.42 0.76 -5.13
CA VAL A 336 -25.70 1.27 -3.78
C VAL A 336 -27.20 1.44 -3.60
N ILE A 337 -27.77 0.62 -2.73
CA ILE A 337 -29.17 0.74 -2.30
C ILE A 337 -29.19 1.76 -1.16
N ARG A 338 -29.96 2.84 -1.31
CA ARG A 338 -30.01 3.97 -0.38
C ARG A 338 -31.30 3.98 0.42
N ASP A 339 -31.30 4.79 1.48
CA ASP A 339 -32.48 5.08 2.30
C ASP A 339 -33.14 3.84 2.91
N ILE A 340 -32.35 2.80 3.20
CA ILE A 340 -32.80 1.64 3.97
C ILE A 340 -33.05 2.08 5.42
N ARG A 341 -34.17 1.65 5.99
CA ARG A 341 -34.56 1.90 7.39
C ARG A 341 -35.03 0.59 8.01
N LEU A 342 -34.70 0.41 9.29
CA LEU A 342 -35.10 -0.73 10.09
C LEU A 342 -35.74 -0.20 11.38
N ASP A 343 -36.95 -0.66 11.67
CA ASP A 343 -37.82 -0.17 12.74
C ASP A 343 -37.71 -1.00 14.03
N GLU A 344 -37.21 -2.23 13.95
CA GLU A 344 -37.03 -3.10 15.10
C GLU A 344 -35.56 -3.27 15.51
N ALA A 345 -35.28 -3.16 16.81
CA ALA A 345 -33.96 -3.44 17.37
C ALA A 345 -33.60 -4.92 17.22
N GLY A 346 -32.38 -5.22 16.81
CA GLY A 346 -31.97 -6.60 16.55
C GLY A 346 -30.73 -6.73 15.69
N VAL A 347 -30.36 -7.97 15.39
CA VAL A 347 -29.27 -8.28 14.44
C VAL A 347 -29.89 -8.61 13.10
N TYR A 348 -29.38 -7.95 12.06
CA TYR A 348 -29.80 -8.15 10.69
C TYR A 348 -28.63 -8.64 9.83
N ARG A 349 -28.92 -9.53 8.89
CA ARG A 349 -27.95 -10.17 8.01
C ARG A 349 -28.38 -10.05 6.55
N ILE A 350 -27.44 -9.55 5.74
CA ILE A 350 -27.62 -9.37 4.29
C ILE A 350 -27.18 -10.64 3.56
N ASN A 351 -27.99 -11.10 2.62
CA ASN A 351 -27.61 -12.10 1.63
C ASN A 351 -27.86 -11.56 0.22
N VAL A 352 -26.96 -11.85 -0.71
CA VAL A 352 -27.06 -11.49 -2.12
C VAL A 352 -27.00 -12.74 -2.97
N ARG A 353 -27.88 -12.86 -3.95
CA ARG A 353 -27.94 -14.01 -4.86
C ARG A 353 -28.19 -13.56 -6.29
N SER A 354 -27.50 -14.13 -7.27
CA SER A 354 -27.81 -13.91 -8.69
C SER A 354 -29.17 -14.52 -9.05
N ALA A 355 -29.85 -14.02 -10.08
CA ALA A 355 -31.18 -14.53 -10.45
C ALA A 355 -31.22 -16.02 -10.81
N ASP A 356 -30.15 -16.56 -11.39
CA ASP A 356 -29.98 -17.99 -11.67
C ASP A 356 -29.51 -18.79 -10.43
N GLY A 357 -29.15 -18.11 -9.36
CA GLY A 357 -28.67 -18.67 -8.11
C GLY A 357 -27.26 -19.26 -8.15
N SER A 358 -26.51 -19.07 -9.23
CA SER A 358 -25.15 -19.59 -9.39
C SER A 358 -24.10 -18.86 -8.54
N ILE A 359 -24.34 -17.58 -8.23
CA ILE A 359 -23.46 -16.74 -7.42
C ILE A 359 -24.21 -16.29 -6.16
N THR A 360 -23.58 -16.49 -5.02
CA THR A 360 -24.09 -16.05 -3.71
C THR A 360 -23.02 -15.29 -2.95
N GLY A 361 -23.46 -14.33 -2.15
CA GLY A 361 -22.62 -13.56 -1.25
C GLY A 361 -23.38 -13.11 -0.02
N SER A 362 -22.66 -12.55 0.93
CA SER A 362 -23.22 -11.99 2.15
C SER A 362 -22.57 -10.64 2.46
N GLY A 363 -23.16 -9.92 3.40
CA GLY A 363 -22.55 -8.74 3.99
C GLY A 363 -22.27 -8.87 5.47
N ASN A 364 -21.64 -7.84 6.04
CA ASN A 364 -21.42 -7.76 7.47
C ASN A 364 -22.74 -7.69 8.27
N PRO A 365 -22.77 -8.17 9.52
CA PRO A 365 -23.94 -8.00 10.38
C PRO A 365 -24.20 -6.51 10.66
N ILE A 366 -25.48 -6.19 10.84
CA ILE A 366 -25.97 -4.87 11.26
C ILE A 366 -26.65 -5.05 12.61
N LEU A 367 -26.25 -4.27 13.60
CA LEU A 367 -26.94 -4.17 14.89
C LEU A 367 -27.80 -2.89 14.88
N VAL A 368 -29.11 -3.07 14.95
CA VAL A 368 -30.07 -1.97 15.12
C VAL A 368 -30.33 -1.78 16.60
N GLU A 369 -30.15 -0.56 17.08
CA GLU A 369 -30.39 -0.18 18.48
C GLU A 369 -31.30 1.05 18.55
N PRO A 370 -32.10 1.24 19.61
CA PRO A 370 -32.96 2.42 19.71
C PRO A 370 -32.18 3.75 19.69
N GLU A 371 -31.08 3.83 20.43
CA GLU A 371 -30.25 5.04 20.54
C GLU A 371 -28.77 4.64 20.75
N PRO A 372 -28.03 4.28 19.69
CA PRO A 372 -26.63 3.87 19.82
C PRO A 372 -25.76 5.07 20.20
N LYS A 373 -25.15 5.01 21.39
CA LYS A 373 -24.21 6.03 21.89
C LYS A 373 -22.89 6.06 21.12
N ARG A 374 -22.46 4.90 20.62
CA ARG A 374 -21.29 4.73 19.77
C ARG A 374 -21.65 3.81 18.61
N ARG A 375 -21.08 4.10 17.45
CA ARG A 375 -21.09 3.22 16.27
C ARG A 375 -19.72 2.57 16.11
N ILE A 376 -19.66 1.56 15.25
CA ILE A 376 -18.40 0.93 14.83
C ILE A 376 -18.06 1.46 13.45
N TYR A 377 -16.87 2.02 13.32
CA TYR A 377 -16.31 2.51 12.06
C TYR A 377 -15.10 1.66 11.69
N TRP A 378 -15.08 1.18 10.45
CA TRP A 378 -14.06 0.27 9.93
C TRP A 378 -13.01 1.04 9.15
N GLY A 379 -11.74 0.76 9.40
CA GLY A 379 -10.68 1.39 8.64
C GLY A 379 -9.38 0.61 8.61
N ASP A 380 -8.45 1.18 7.88
CA ASP A 380 -7.15 0.60 7.58
C ASP A 380 -6.09 1.70 7.74
N THR A 381 -5.19 1.52 8.70
CA THR A 381 -4.21 2.54 9.09
C THR A 381 -2.84 2.33 8.44
N HIS A 382 -2.68 1.28 7.62
CA HIS A 382 -1.39 0.85 7.12
C HIS A 382 -1.51 0.31 5.69
N GLY A 383 -0.94 1.02 4.73
CA GLY A 383 -0.86 0.58 3.35
C GLY A 383 -0.12 1.56 2.43
N HIS A 384 0.25 1.04 1.26
CA HIS A 384 1.21 1.59 0.31
C HIS A 384 0.64 1.66 -1.10
N SER A 385 1.17 2.60 -1.89
CA SER A 385 0.92 2.79 -3.31
C SER A 385 2.24 2.78 -4.08
N GLY A 386 2.21 3.16 -5.36
CA GLY A 386 3.40 3.25 -6.20
C GLY A 386 4.37 4.40 -5.89
N PHE A 387 4.20 5.13 -4.77
CA PHE A 387 5.20 6.08 -4.25
C PHE A 387 6.29 5.38 -3.42
N ALA A 388 6.00 4.20 -2.87
CA ALA A 388 7.01 3.30 -2.34
C ALA A 388 7.06 2.01 -3.19
N GLU A 389 7.32 0.87 -2.57
CA GLU A 389 7.35 -0.45 -3.22
C GLU A 389 5.98 -1.07 -3.49
N GLY A 390 4.90 -0.30 -3.34
CA GLY A 390 3.55 -0.65 -3.73
C GLY A 390 3.25 -0.43 -5.22
N VAL A 391 1.98 -0.54 -5.60
CA VAL A 391 1.50 -0.45 -6.99
C VAL A 391 0.23 0.40 -7.03
N GLY A 392 0.00 1.11 -8.14
CA GLY A 392 -1.16 2.00 -8.29
C GLY A 392 -0.88 3.42 -7.84
N THR A 393 -1.83 4.32 -8.08
CA THR A 393 -1.72 5.73 -7.65
C THR A 393 -2.23 5.95 -6.22
N PRO A 394 -1.77 7.01 -5.53
CA PRO A 394 -2.39 7.47 -4.29
C PRO A 394 -3.89 7.76 -4.40
N GLU A 395 -4.35 8.25 -5.55
CA GLU A 395 -5.78 8.48 -5.80
C GLU A 395 -6.56 7.17 -5.85
N ARG A 396 -5.98 6.13 -6.46
CA ARG A 396 -6.54 4.78 -6.44
C ARG A 396 -6.62 4.24 -5.02
N PHE A 397 -5.58 4.43 -4.21
CA PHE A 397 -5.58 4.01 -2.81
C PHE A 397 -6.80 4.58 -2.05
N MET A 398 -7.02 5.90 -2.18
CA MET A 398 -8.15 6.58 -1.53
C MET A 398 -9.51 6.13 -2.08
N THR A 399 -9.65 6.06 -3.41
CA THR A 399 -10.92 5.67 -4.03
C THR A 399 -11.26 4.20 -3.79
N TRP A 400 -10.27 3.30 -3.74
CA TRP A 400 -10.50 1.91 -3.35
C TRP A 400 -10.99 1.81 -1.91
N ALA A 401 -10.32 2.47 -0.96
CA ALA A 401 -10.73 2.48 0.45
C ALA A 401 -12.20 2.90 0.60
N ARG A 402 -12.58 4.01 -0.04
CA ARG A 402 -13.94 4.57 0.03
C ARG A 402 -14.98 3.76 -0.74
N ASP A 403 -14.65 3.33 -1.96
CA ASP A 403 -15.64 2.84 -2.92
C ASP A 403 -15.69 1.32 -3.02
N ASP A 404 -14.53 0.65 -3.07
CA ASP A 404 -14.43 -0.80 -3.20
C ASP A 404 -14.53 -1.50 -1.85
N ALA A 405 -13.70 -1.06 -0.90
CA ALA A 405 -13.62 -1.62 0.43
C ALA A 405 -14.65 -1.05 1.38
N ARG A 406 -15.34 0.04 1.02
CA ARG A 406 -16.35 0.73 1.84
C ARG A 406 -15.89 1.01 3.27
N LEU A 407 -14.65 1.45 3.43
CA LEU A 407 -14.09 1.85 4.71
C LEU A 407 -14.69 3.18 5.15
N ASP A 408 -14.76 3.38 6.45
CA ASP A 408 -15.15 4.64 7.09
C ASP A 408 -13.96 5.58 7.27
N TYR A 409 -12.76 5.01 7.47
CA TYR A 409 -11.52 5.77 7.53
C TYR A 409 -10.31 5.02 6.94
N VAL A 410 -9.27 5.77 6.56
CA VAL A 410 -8.01 5.20 6.06
C VAL A 410 -6.81 6.09 6.43
N THR A 411 -5.63 5.49 6.51
CA THR A 411 -4.34 6.22 6.42
C THR A 411 -3.55 5.66 5.26
N HIS A 412 -3.09 6.53 4.37
CA HIS A 412 -2.11 6.17 3.35
C HIS A 412 -0.72 6.40 3.93
N SER A 413 -0.03 5.32 4.31
CA SER A 413 1.16 5.36 5.16
C SER A 413 2.40 4.93 4.39
N GLU A 414 2.79 5.70 3.37
CA GLU A 414 4.01 5.39 2.62
C GLU A 414 5.24 5.35 3.53
N HIS A 415 6.16 4.46 3.21
CA HIS A 415 7.47 4.40 3.84
C HIS A 415 8.23 5.72 3.69
N ASP A 416 8.61 6.33 4.81
CA ASP A 416 9.31 7.62 4.83
C ASP A 416 10.66 7.61 4.13
N ILE A 417 11.32 6.44 4.05
CA ILE A 417 12.60 6.30 3.36
C ILE A 417 12.47 6.42 1.85
N TRP A 418 11.30 6.14 1.27
CA TRP A 418 11.06 6.28 -0.18
C TRP A 418 10.38 7.59 -0.56
N LEU A 419 9.71 8.23 0.40
CA LEU A 419 8.88 9.39 0.16
C LEU A 419 9.69 10.70 0.04
N ASP A 420 9.57 11.41 -1.08
CA ASP A 420 10.10 12.78 -1.23
C ASP A 420 9.09 13.87 -0.80
N ASP A 421 9.48 15.14 -0.83
CA ASP A 421 8.61 16.25 -0.45
C ASP A 421 7.45 16.47 -1.43
N PHE A 422 7.61 16.24 -2.74
CA PHE A 422 6.50 16.35 -3.68
C PHE A 422 5.44 15.28 -3.40
N GLU A 423 5.88 14.04 -3.19
CA GLU A 423 4.98 12.94 -2.87
C GLU A 423 4.25 13.17 -1.53
N TRP A 424 4.92 13.73 -0.52
CA TRP A 424 4.26 14.13 0.74
C TRP A 424 3.15 15.17 0.52
N GLU A 425 3.38 16.17 -0.34
CA GLU A 425 2.36 17.16 -0.69
C GLU A 425 1.17 16.50 -1.41
N VAL A 426 1.42 15.53 -2.30
CA VAL A 426 0.35 14.75 -2.96
C VAL A 426 -0.46 13.94 -1.94
N LEU A 427 0.18 13.28 -0.98
CA LEU A 427 -0.54 12.56 0.08
C LEU A 427 -1.42 13.51 0.89
N ARG A 428 -0.90 14.70 1.22
CA ARG A 428 -1.64 15.73 1.93
C ARG A 428 -2.86 16.22 1.14
N ASP A 429 -2.68 16.51 -0.14
CA ASP A 429 -3.75 16.97 -1.02
C ASP A 429 -4.84 15.90 -1.19
N ASN A 430 -4.45 14.62 -1.27
CA ASN A 430 -5.41 13.51 -1.31
C ASN A 430 -6.21 13.39 -0.01
N VAL A 431 -5.57 13.57 1.15
CA VAL A 431 -6.29 13.59 2.43
C VAL A 431 -7.35 14.69 2.44
N GLU A 432 -7.01 15.92 2.04
CA GLU A 432 -7.95 17.03 1.98
C GLU A 432 -9.07 16.81 0.94
N LYS A 433 -8.72 16.26 -0.22
CA LYS A 433 -9.66 16.03 -1.33
C LYS A 433 -10.72 14.99 -1.01
N TYR A 434 -10.34 13.90 -0.34
CA TYR A 434 -11.23 12.75 -0.15
C TYR A 434 -11.91 12.72 1.21
N SER A 435 -11.41 13.45 2.21
CA SER A 435 -12.01 13.44 3.55
C SER A 435 -13.29 14.26 3.62
N VAL A 436 -14.41 13.60 3.91
CA VAL A 436 -15.72 14.20 4.10
C VAL A 436 -16.36 13.61 5.35
N ASP A 437 -16.64 14.46 6.34
CA ASP A 437 -17.33 14.07 7.57
C ASP A 437 -18.67 13.39 7.25
N ASN A 438 -18.98 12.35 8.03
CA ASN A 438 -20.12 11.44 7.88
C ASN A 438 -20.08 10.54 6.64
N GLU A 439 -19.09 10.67 5.76
CA GLU A 439 -18.91 9.81 4.60
C GLU A 439 -17.64 8.94 4.71
N PHE A 440 -16.46 9.58 4.67
CA PHE A 440 -15.15 8.91 4.62
C PHE A 440 -14.05 9.83 5.17
N ILE A 441 -13.21 9.34 6.08
CA ILE A 441 -12.13 10.13 6.70
C ILE A 441 -10.76 9.57 6.31
N ALA A 442 -9.93 10.35 5.61
CA ALA A 442 -8.53 10.02 5.44
C ALA A 442 -7.67 10.74 6.50
N PHE A 443 -6.66 10.07 7.04
CA PHE A 443 -5.63 10.68 7.89
C PHE A 443 -4.32 10.80 7.12
N LEU A 444 -3.62 11.93 7.35
CA LEU A 444 -2.26 12.09 6.84
C LEU A 444 -1.32 11.28 7.72
N GLY A 445 -0.46 10.48 7.10
CA GLY A 445 0.50 9.67 7.83
C GLY A 445 1.59 9.12 6.94
N TYR A 446 2.52 8.41 7.56
CA TYR A 446 3.64 7.75 6.91
C TYR A 446 4.12 6.60 7.80
N GLU A 447 4.78 5.62 7.21
CA GLU A 447 5.46 4.57 7.96
C GLU A 447 6.92 4.98 8.21
N TRP A 448 7.25 5.23 9.47
CA TRP A 448 8.63 5.46 9.89
C TRP A 448 9.41 4.15 9.85
N THR A 449 10.39 4.08 8.96
CA THR A 449 10.94 2.81 8.48
C THR A 449 12.39 2.62 8.90
N ILE A 450 12.63 1.77 9.91
CA ILE A 450 13.97 1.45 10.38
C ILE A 450 14.16 -0.01 10.80
N ARG A 451 15.40 -0.49 10.83
CA ARG A 451 15.71 -1.85 11.32
C ARG A 451 15.20 -2.07 12.75
N ASN A 452 14.77 -3.29 13.07
CA ASN A 452 14.32 -3.68 14.42
C ASN A 452 15.25 -3.22 15.55
N THR A 453 16.57 -3.33 15.36
CA THR A 453 17.57 -2.94 16.38
C THR A 453 17.58 -1.45 16.72
N GLN A 454 16.99 -0.59 15.90
CA GLN A 454 16.88 0.85 16.11
C GLN A 454 15.49 1.29 16.55
N GLY A 455 14.49 0.42 16.40
CA GLY A 455 13.11 0.80 16.67
C GLY A 455 12.08 -0.01 15.92
N GLY A 456 12.41 -0.64 14.79
CA GLY A 456 11.40 -1.29 13.97
C GLY A 456 10.45 -0.28 13.32
N HIS A 457 9.44 -0.76 12.60
CA HIS A 457 8.57 0.10 11.81
C HIS A 457 7.39 0.62 12.64
N HIS A 458 7.05 1.90 12.47
CA HIS A 458 5.97 2.57 13.19
C HIS A 458 5.17 3.47 12.24
N ASN A 459 3.86 3.27 12.13
CA ASN A 459 2.98 4.18 11.41
C ASN A 459 2.73 5.43 12.24
N VAL A 460 2.96 6.61 11.67
CA VAL A 460 2.70 7.92 12.29
C VAL A 460 1.52 8.56 11.58
N LEU A 461 0.48 8.89 12.34
CA LEU A 461 -0.77 9.50 11.88
C LEU A 461 -0.94 10.87 12.52
N PHE A 462 -1.34 11.85 11.72
CA PHE A 462 -1.70 13.18 12.19
C PHE A 462 -3.22 13.39 12.13
N ARG A 463 -3.76 14.07 13.15
CA ARG A 463 -5.19 14.41 13.20
C ARG A 463 -5.62 15.20 11.97
N ASN A 464 -4.85 16.24 11.64
CA ASN A 464 -5.09 17.17 10.54
C ASN A 464 -3.83 17.31 9.66
N THR A 465 -3.98 17.89 8.48
CA THR A 465 -2.89 18.10 7.52
C THR A 465 -2.10 19.39 7.74
N ARG A 466 -2.76 20.41 8.31
CA ARG A 466 -2.25 21.78 8.38
C ARG A 466 -1.00 21.85 9.26
N GLY A 467 0.09 22.37 8.69
CA GLY A 467 1.35 22.57 9.40
C GLY A 467 2.04 21.27 9.81
N ARG A 468 1.71 20.14 9.17
CA ARG A 468 2.33 18.86 9.47
C ARG A 468 3.53 18.58 8.58
N SER A 469 4.61 18.24 9.25
CA SER A 469 5.87 17.80 8.66
C SER A 469 6.23 16.44 9.23
N ARG A 470 6.83 15.60 8.38
CA ARG A 470 7.34 14.29 8.77
C ARG A 470 8.49 14.45 9.77
N VAL A 471 8.58 13.52 10.71
CA VAL A 471 9.77 13.26 11.54
C VAL A 471 10.44 12.01 10.97
N PRO A 472 11.36 12.14 10.00
CA PRO A 472 11.81 11.00 9.20
C PRO A 472 12.95 10.23 9.87
N ALA A 473 13.05 8.93 9.56
CA ALA A 473 14.12 8.02 9.96
C ALA A 473 15.51 8.53 9.56
N GLN A 474 15.59 9.27 8.44
CA GLN A 474 16.82 9.90 7.98
C GLN A 474 17.52 10.74 9.05
N THR A 475 16.76 11.53 9.83
CA THR A 475 17.29 12.44 10.86
C THR A 475 17.00 11.95 12.28
N HIS A 476 15.95 11.16 12.45
CA HIS A 476 15.49 10.61 13.72
C HIS A 476 15.63 9.09 13.74
N GLY A 477 16.81 8.57 13.37
CA GLY A 477 17.07 7.14 13.13
C GLY A 477 17.08 6.21 14.36
N THR A 478 16.33 6.52 15.42
CA THR A 478 16.02 5.60 16.52
C THR A 478 14.63 5.89 17.06
N LEU A 479 13.96 4.91 17.67
CA LEU A 479 12.60 5.07 18.20
C LEU A 479 12.51 6.20 19.23
N SER A 480 13.49 6.33 20.12
CA SER A 480 13.54 7.44 21.09
C SER A 480 13.66 8.81 20.41
N LYS A 481 14.38 8.90 19.28
CA LYS A 481 14.48 10.15 18.51
C LYS A 481 13.18 10.43 17.78
N LEU A 482 12.49 9.43 17.24
CA LEU A 482 11.16 9.60 16.65
C LEU A 482 10.21 10.25 17.67
N TYR A 483 10.08 9.66 18.86
CA TYR A 483 9.22 10.22 19.91
C TYR A 483 9.61 11.63 20.34
N GLN A 484 10.91 11.89 20.52
CA GLN A 484 11.40 13.22 20.86
C GLN A 484 11.06 14.26 19.77
N GLY A 485 11.30 13.90 18.50
CA GLY A 485 11.03 14.75 17.35
C GLY A 485 9.54 15.07 17.23
N LEU A 486 8.68 14.06 17.34
CA LEU A 486 7.23 14.23 17.31
C LEU A 486 6.74 15.16 18.43
N ARG A 487 7.20 14.97 19.68
CA ARG A 487 6.83 15.85 20.81
C ARG A 487 7.31 17.29 20.66
N THR A 488 8.46 17.48 20.01
CA THR A 488 9.06 18.81 19.86
C THR A 488 8.38 19.59 18.73
N GLN A 489 7.94 18.89 17.69
CA GLN A 489 7.40 19.52 16.49
C GLN A 489 5.87 19.59 16.47
N HIS A 490 5.19 18.72 17.22
CA HIS A 490 3.73 18.57 17.17
C HIS A 490 3.13 18.42 18.58
N ASP A 491 1.87 18.83 18.72
CA ASP A 491 1.07 18.50 19.89
C ASP A 491 0.81 16.97 19.94
N PRO A 492 1.21 16.26 21.00
CA PRO A 492 0.93 14.82 21.15
C PRO A 492 -0.56 14.45 21.09
N ALA A 493 -1.48 15.39 21.37
CA ALA A 493 -2.91 15.16 21.23
C ALA A 493 -3.36 14.97 19.76
N ASP A 494 -2.54 15.42 18.81
CA ASP A 494 -2.78 15.36 17.37
C ASP A 494 -1.92 14.31 16.64
N VAL A 495 -1.21 13.47 17.39
CA VAL A 495 -0.34 12.41 16.84
C VAL A 495 -0.73 11.05 17.42
N VAL A 496 -0.82 10.06 16.54
CA VAL A 496 -0.94 8.64 16.87
C VAL A 496 0.21 7.90 16.19
N VAL A 497 0.90 7.06 16.95
CA VAL A 497 1.95 6.16 16.49
C VAL A 497 1.45 4.73 16.69
N ILE A 498 1.64 3.87 15.70
CA ILE A 498 1.17 2.48 15.70
C ILE A 498 2.32 1.58 15.23
N PRO A 499 2.97 0.80 16.11
CA PRO A 499 3.95 -0.19 15.73
C PRO A 499 3.27 -1.43 15.15
N HIS A 500 3.97 -2.14 14.27
CA HIS A 500 3.50 -3.41 13.72
C HIS A 500 4.57 -4.50 13.79
N ALA A 501 4.11 -5.75 13.85
CA ALA A 501 4.96 -6.88 14.22
C ALA A 501 5.96 -7.31 13.12
N HIS A 502 5.70 -7.01 11.84
CA HIS A 502 6.59 -7.44 10.75
C HIS A 502 8.03 -6.92 10.95
N GLN A 503 8.14 -5.75 11.59
CA GLN A 503 9.38 -5.16 12.09
C GLN A 503 9.13 -4.63 13.52
N ALA A 504 8.89 -5.56 14.45
CA ALA A 504 8.33 -5.35 15.79
C ALA A 504 9.05 -4.37 16.75
N GLY A 505 10.27 -3.92 16.44
CA GLY A 505 10.99 -2.99 17.31
C GLY A 505 11.23 -3.51 18.73
N ASP A 506 11.34 -2.60 19.70
CA ASP A 506 11.46 -2.93 21.13
C ASP A 506 10.18 -2.55 21.88
N TYR A 507 9.27 -3.51 22.05
CA TYR A 507 7.97 -3.38 22.74
C TYR A 507 8.04 -2.98 24.23
N ARG A 508 9.24 -2.70 24.77
CA ARG A 508 9.42 -2.06 26.09
C ARG A 508 9.42 -0.54 26.01
N LEU A 509 9.62 0.02 24.82
CA LEU A 509 9.74 1.44 24.55
C LEU A 509 8.42 1.96 23.97
N ASN A 510 7.43 2.13 24.83
CA ASN A 510 6.15 2.76 24.48
C ASN A 510 6.13 4.21 24.97
N ASP A 511 5.67 5.12 24.12
CA ASP A 511 5.33 6.47 24.51
C ASP A 511 3.82 6.59 24.72
N PRO A 512 3.30 6.61 25.96
CA PRO A 512 1.86 6.51 26.19
C PRO A 512 1.07 7.72 25.69
N LEU A 513 1.73 8.84 25.38
CA LEU A 513 1.09 10.01 24.78
C LEU A 513 1.03 9.94 23.26
N LEU A 514 1.90 9.17 22.61
CA LEU A 514 1.99 9.08 21.16
C LEU A 514 1.53 7.72 20.62
N GLU A 515 1.77 6.63 21.32
CA GLU A 515 1.56 5.24 20.89
C GLU A 515 0.43 4.55 21.68
N PRO A 516 -0.85 4.88 21.39
CA PRO A 516 -2.00 4.29 22.06
C PRO A 516 -2.38 2.90 21.51
N LEU A 517 -2.10 2.61 20.23
CA LEU A 517 -2.59 1.41 19.55
C LEU A 517 -1.43 0.56 19.05
N ILE A 518 -1.59 -0.76 19.09
CA ILE A 518 -0.65 -1.74 18.53
C ILE A 518 -1.32 -2.49 17.39
N GLU A 519 -0.67 -2.57 16.22
CA GLU A 519 -1.14 -3.37 15.09
C GLU A 519 -0.80 -4.84 15.32
N VAL A 520 -1.82 -5.68 15.46
CA VAL A 520 -1.68 -7.11 15.80
C VAL A 520 -2.03 -8.04 14.64
N MET A 521 -2.36 -7.50 13.47
CA MET A 521 -2.66 -8.29 12.28
C MET A 521 -2.51 -7.45 11.00
N SER A 522 -1.92 -8.06 9.96
CA SER A 522 -1.86 -7.52 8.61
C SER A 522 -1.80 -8.64 7.55
N GLN A 523 -1.63 -8.31 6.27
CA GLN A 523 -1.41 -9.30 5.21
C GLN A 523 -0.16 -10.18 5.45
N HIS A 524 0.78 -9.72 6.28
CA HIS A 524 1.93 -10.50 6.74
C HIS A 524 1.58 -11.58 7.76
N GLY A 525 0.41 -11.53 8.40
CA GLY A 525 -0.05 -12.56 9.32
C GLY A 525 -0.78 -12.01 10.55
N THR A 526 -1.07 -12.93 11.48
CA THR A 526 -1.66 -12.62 12.78
C THR A 526 -0.56 -12.63 13.85
N PHE A 527 -0.52 -11.58 14.66
CA PHE A 527 0.55 -11.28 15.60
C PHE A 527 0.00 -10.97 17.01
N GLU A 528 -0.97 -11.75 17.48
CA GLU A 528 -1.54 -11.62 18.84
C GLU A 528 -0.43 -11.57 19.92
N TRP A 529 0.62 -12.38 19.75
CA TRP A 529 1.78 -12.40 20.65
C TRP A 529 2.42 -11.02 20.80
N PHE A 530 2.45 -10.20 19.75
CA PHE A 530 3.07 -8.88 19.77
C PHE A 530 2.30 -7.94 20.69
N GLY A 531 0.97 -7.91 20.56
CA GLY A 531 0.11 -7.16 21.48
C GLY A 531 0.24 -7.65 22.92
N ARG A 532 0.34 -8.97 23.14
CA ARG A 532 0.55 -9.55 24.47
C ARG A 532 1.89 -9.14 25.10
N MET A 533 2.94 -8.96 24.31
CA MET A 533 4.22 -8.45 24.82
C MET A 533 4.11 -7.04 25.38
N TYR A 534 3.33 -6.15 24.75
CA TYR A 534 3.04 -4.82 25.30
C TYR A 534 2.27 -4.90 26.63
N LEU A 535 1.24 -5.75 26.71
CA LEU A 535 0.47 -5.96 27.94
C LEU A 535 1.35 -6.51 29.07
N LYS A 536 2.29 -7.39 28.75
CA LYS A 536 3.23 -7.98 29.70
C LYS A 536 4.17 -6.95 30.35
N GLN A 537 4.48 -5.85 29.63
CA GLN A 537 5.24 -4.72 30.18
C GLN A 537 4.37 -3.76 31.01
N GLY A 538 3.05 -3.97 31.05
CA GLY A 538 2.11 -3.09 31.74
C GLY A 538 1.74 -1.82 30.96
N HIS A 539 2.02 -1.78 29.66
CA HIS A 539 1.59 -0.68 28.80
C HIS A 539 0.05 -0.64 28.69
N GLN A 540 -0.50 0.58 28.64
CA GLN A 540 -1.93 0.81 28.47
C GLN A 540 -2.18 1.10 27.00
N VAL A 541 -2.46 0.04 26.24
CA VAL A 541 -2.62 0.10 24.80
C VAL A 541 -3.94 -0.55 24.36
N GLY A 542 -4.48 -0.05 23.26
CA GLY A 542 -5.53 -0.70 22.48
C GLY A 542 -4.93 -1.51 21.33
N PHE A 543 -5.78 -2.24 20.63
CA PHE A 543 -5.35 -3.05 19.48
C PHE A 543 -6.08 -2.61 18.22
N THR A 544 -5.35 -2.63 17.12
CA THR A 544 -5.88 -2.42 15.78
C THR A 544 -5.34 -3.49 14.84
N ALA A 545 -5.93 -3.59 13.67
CA ALA A 545 -5.38 -4.29 12.53
C ALA A 545 -5.42 -3.37 11.32
N ALA A 546 -4.58 -3.66 10.34
CA ALA A 546 -4.52 -2.92 9.10
C ALA A 546 -4.13 -3.89 7.98
N SER A 547 -4.08 -3.44 6.72
CA SER A 547 -3.73 -4.34 5.64
C SER A 547 -2.23 -4.51 5.47
N ASP A 548 -1.45 -3.44 5.58
CA ASP A 548 -0.09 -3.38 5.03
C ASP A 548 -0.12 -3.74 3.52
N ASN A 549 -1.12 -3.18 2.82
CA ASN A 549 -1.38 -3.50 1.43
C ASN A 549 -0.44 -2.74 0.49
N HIS A 550 0.09 -3.44 -0.52
CA HIS A 550 1.05 -2.89 -1.48
C HIS A 550 0.48 -2.78 -2.91
N LEU A 551 -0.84 -2.75 -3.05
CA LEU A 551 -1.54 -2.81 -4.33
C LEU A 551 -2.47 -1.62 -4.57
N SER A 552 -2.45 -0.62 -3.68
CA SER A 552 -3.46 0.43 -3.60
C SER A 552 -4.89 -0.13 -3.45
N GLN A 553 -5.02 -1.19 -2.65
CA GLN A 553 -6.27 -1.89 -2.38
C GLN A 553 -6.54 -2.10 -0.86
N PRO A 554 -6.40 -1.07 -0.01
CA PRO A 554 -6.55 -1.22 1.44
C PRO A 554 -7.91 -1.79 1.85
N GLY A 555 -7.93 -2.55 2.96
CA GLY A 555 -9.11 -3.14 3.60
C GLY A 555 -9.84 -4.28 2.87
N TYR A 556 -9.70 -4.42 1.55
CA TYR A 556 -10.42 -5.46 0.79
C TYR A 556 -9.63 -5.96 -0.42
N THR A 557 -8.54 -6.70 -0.18
CA THR A 557 -7.74 -7.36 -1.23
C THR A 557 -7.79 -8.88 -1.06
N ALA A 558 -7.71 -9.62 -2.16
CA ALA A 558 -7.52 -11.07 -2.12
C ALA A 558 -6.18 -11.45 -1.43
N PRO A 559 -6.14 -12.54 -0.63
CA PRO A 559 -4.88 -13.10 -0.15
C PRO A 559 -4.02 -13.58 -1.33
N ARG A 560 -2.69 -13.46 -1.22
CA ARG A 560 -1.77 -13.81 -2.31
C ARG A 560 -0.69 -14.76 -1.85
N GLY A 561 -0.40 -15.79 -2.65
CA GLY A 561 0.66 -16.75 -2.29
C GLY A 561 2.01 -16.06 -2.00
N GLY A 562 2.70 -16.51 -0.96
CA GLY A 562 4.00 -15.95 -0.53
C GLY A 562 3.90 -15.07 0.72
N GLY A 563 4.66 -13.97 0.75
CA GLY A 563 4.87 -13.12 1.94
C GLY A 563 3.67 -12.30 2.43
N LEU A 564 2.61 -12.20 1.63
CA LEU A 564 1.38 -11.45 1.87
C LEU A 564 0.16 -12.37 1.69
N SER A 565 0.18 -13.49 2.43
CA SER A 565 -0.69 -14.65 2.20
C SER A 565 -2.02 -14.64 2.91
N GLN A 566 -2.30 -13.60 3.68
CA GLN A 566 -3.59 -13.42 4.33
C GLN A 566 -4.31 -12.21 3.74
N ARG A 567 -5.63 -12.17 3.94
CA ARG A 567 -6.42 -10.96 3.70
C ARG A 567 -5.92 -9.88 4.66
N GLY A 568 -6.00 -8.62 4.27
CA GLY A 568 -5.63 -7.50 5.15
C GLY A 568 -6.58 -7.37 6.34
N GLY A 569 -6.06 -6.87 7.45
CA GLY A 569 -6.83 -6.61 8.67
C GLY A 569 -7.66 -5.34 8.58
N LEU A 570 -8.57 -5.20 9.55
CA LEU A 570 -9.31 -3.96 9.75
C LEU A 570 -9.34 -3.58 11.23
N GLY A 571 -9.12 -2.29 11.47
CA GLY A 571 -9.35 -1.65 12.75
C GLY A 571 -10.81 -1.22 12.86
N ALA A 572 -11.41 -1.49 14.01
CA ALA A 572 -12.73 -1.01 14.37
C ALA A 572 -12.60 0.10 15.41
N LEU A 573 -13.04 1.31 15.10
CA LEU A 573 -13.12 2.42 16.05
C LEU A 573 -14.54 2.60 16.56
N ARG A 574 -14.68 2.71 17.88
CA ARG A 574 -15.96 2.94 18.55
C ARG A 574 -16.13 4.42 18.90
N ALA A 575 -16.84 5.16 18.04
CA ALA A 575 -17.00 6.60 18.17
C ALA A 575 -18.48 7.03 18.06
N ALA A 576 -18.80 8.21 18.59
CA ALA A 576 -20.17 8.75 18.51
C ALA A 576 -20.56 9.14 17.07
N LYS A 577 -19.60 9.68 16.31
CA LYS A 577 -19.81 10.20 14.94
C LYS A 577 -18.64 9.82 14.03
N LYS A 578 -18.92 9.71 12.73
CA LYS A 578 -17.90 9.54 11.70
C LYS A 578 -17.35 10.91 11.33
N SER A 579 -16.48 11.45 12.15
CA SER A 579 -15.77 12.70 11.86
C SER A 579 -14.30 12.53 12.17
N ARG A 580 -13.43 13.32 11.54
CA ARG A 580 -11.99 13.34 11.82
C ARG A 580 -11.67 13.33 13.33
N ASP A 581 -12.26 14.24 14.10
CA ASP A 581 -11.97 14.36 15.52
C ASP A 581 -12.45 13.16 16.33
N ASN A 582 -13.72 12.77 16.20
CA ASN A 582 -14.29 11.63 16.93
C ASN A 582 -13.56 10.31 16.63
N LEU A 583 -13.11 10.08 15.39
CA LEU A 583 -12.36 8.88 15.05
C LEU A 583 -10.92 8.94 15.58
N PHE A 584 -10.27 10.09 15.49
CA PHE A 584 -8.93 10.24 16.06
C PHE A 584 -8.95 10.11 17.58
N ASP A 585 -9.94 10.70 18.25
CA ASP A 585 -10.15 10.56 19.69
C ASP A 585 -10.42 9.09 20.07
N ALA A 586 -11.18 8.35 19.28
CA ALA A 586 -11.37 6.91 19.52
C ALA A 586 -10.05 6.11 19.47
N MET A 587 -9.10 6.50 18.61
CA MET A 587 -7.74 5.92 18.62
C MET A 587 -6.99 6.29 19.90
N LYS A 588 -7.02 7.56 20.31
CA LYS A 588 -6.36 8.04 21.55
C LYS A 588 -6.96 7.43 22.82
N ASP A 589 -8.27 7.22 22.82
CA ASP A 589 -9.04 6.67 23.94
C ASP A 589 -9.03 5.14 23.99
N LEU A 590 -8.23 4.48 23.15
CA LEU A 590 -8.13 3.02 23.09
C LEU A 590 -9.47 2.32 22.79
N ALA A 591 -10.43 3.06 22.21
CA ALA A 591 -11.78 2.58 21.87
C ALA A 591 -11.75 1.82 20.53
N SER A 592 -10.84 0.85 20.43
CA SER A 592 -10.48 0.14 19.20
C SER A 592 -10.40 -1.37 19.41
N TYR A 593 -10.70 -2.13 18.36
CA TYR A 593 -10.36 -3.55 18.28
C TYR A 593 -9.93 -3.98 16.88
N ALA A 594 -9.20 -5.09 16.82
CA ALA A 594 -8.59 -5.64 15.62
C ALA A 594 -9.42 -6.80 15.04
N THR A 595 -9.44 -6.94 13.71
CA THR A 595 -10.06 -8.07 13.01
C THR A 595 -9.20 -8.54 11.84
N THR A 596 -9.40 -9.78 11.39
CA THR A 596 -8.73 -10.36 10.22
C THR A 596 -9.36 -9.93 8.87
N GLY A 597 -9.97 -8.74 8.84
CA GLY A 597 -10.68 -8.19 7.67
C GLY A 597 -12.21 -8.38 7.70
N ASP A 598 -12.73 -9.16 8.64
CA ASP A 598 -14.16 -9.38 8.81
C ASP A 598 -14.78 -8.39 9.80
N ARG A 599 -15.88 -7.78 9.37
CA ARG A 599 -16.58 -6.72 10.10
C ARG A 599 -17.51 -7.27 11.19
N ILE A 600 -16.92 -7.89 12.22
CA ILE A 600 -17.67 -8.41 13.38
C ILE A 600 -18.08 -7.28 14.32
N ILE A 601 -19.18 -7.46 15.05
CA ILE A 601 -19.58 -6.52 16.10
C ILE A 601 -19.03 -7.05 17.42
N LEU A 602 -18.22 -6.23 18.10
CA LEU A 602 -17.74 -6.49 19.44
C LEU A 602 -18.09 -5.32 20.35
N ASP A 603 -18.92 -5.58 21.36
CA ASP A 603 -19.15 -4.68 22.48
C ASP A 603 -18.77 -5.39 23.77
N PHE A 604 -18.04 -4.70 24.63
CA PHE A 604 -17.49 -5.28 25.85
C PHE A 604 -17.38 -4.24 26.94
N THR A 605 -17.77 -4.64 28.16
CA THR A 605 -17.65 -3.81 29.36
C THR A 605 -17.01 -4.58 30.49
N LEU A 606 -16.24 -3.86 31.31
CA LEU A 606 -15.67 -4.33 32.56
C LEU A 606 -16.27 -3.48 33.69
N ASN A 607 -17.04 -4.10 34.58
CA ASN A 607 -17.74 -3.40 35.67
C ASN A 607 -18.59 -2.20 35.18
N GLY A 608 -19.22 -2.34 34.01
CA GLY A 608 -20.04 -1.30 33.39
C GLY A 608 -19.25 -0.18 32.70
N VAL A 609 -17.92 -0.25 32.68
CA VAL A 609 -17.03 0.68 31.98
C VAL A 609 -16.73 0.14 30.58
N GLU A 610 -16.81 0.99 29.57
CA GLU A 610 -16.67 0.62 28.16
C GLU A 610 -15.21 0.29 27.78
N MET A 611 -15.03 -0.47 26.70
CA MET A 611 -13.73 -0.65 26.05
C MET A 611 -13.01 0.70 25.83
N GLY A 612 -11.73 0.72 26.17
CA GLY A 612 -10.86 1.89 26.09
C GLY A 612 -10.81 2.76 27.34
N GLN A 613 -11.79 2.63 28.24
CA GLN A 613 -11.86 3.42 29.47
C GLN A 613 -11.19 2.73 30.67
N ARG A 614 -10.85 3.54 31.68
CA ARG A 614 -10.28 3.06 32.94
C ARG A 614 -11.34 2.92 34.03
N ALA A 615 -11.59 1.69 34.47
CA ALA A 615 -12.43 1.43 35.63
C ALA A 615 -11.69 1.71 36.95
N ARG A 616 -12.44 2.09 37.99
CA ARG A 616 -11.92 2.14 39.37
C ARG A 616 -11.47 0.74 39.81
N PHE A 617 -10.50 0.68 40.72
CA PHE A 617 -10.07 -0.58 41.30
C PHE A 617 -11.27 -1.30 41.95
N SER A 618 -11.39 -2.60 41.66
CA SER A 618 -12.35 -3.49 42.27
C SER A 618 -11.71 -4.86 42.45
N LYS A 619 -12.02 -5.51 43.57
CA LYS A 619 -11.63 -6.91 43.83
C LYS A 619 -12.41 -7.88 42.93
N GLU A 620 -13.65 -7.53 42.59
CA GLU A 620 -14.50 -8.30 41.68
C GLU A 620 -14.56 -7.63 40.30
N ARG A 621 -14.43 -8.43 39.23
CA ARG A 621 -14.44 -7.96 37.85
C ARG A 621 -15.51 -8.70 37.07
N LYS A 622 -16.59 -8.01 36.73
CA LYS A 622 -17.69 -8.51 35.92
C LYS A 622 -17.47 -8.11 34.48
N LEU A 623 -17.29 -9.11 33.62
CA LEU A 623 -17.17 -8.94 32.18
C LEU A 623 -18.55 -9.17 31.55
N ARG A 624 -18.98 -8.25 30.69
CA ARG A 624 -20.16 -8.44 29.85
C ARG A 624 -19.77 -8.12 28.42
N GLY A 625 -19.94 -9.08 27.52
CA GLY A 625 -19.64 -8.92 26.11
C GLY A 625 -20.83 -9.31 25.23
N ARG A 626 -20.93 -8.66 24.06
CA ARG A 626 -21.79 -9.05 22.95
C ARG A 626 -20.90 -9.17 21.71
N ILE A 627 -20.95 -10.32 21.06
CA ILE A 627 -20.17 -10.60 19.84
C ILE A 627 -21.12 -11.08 18.76
N VAL A 628 -21.09 -10.43 17.60
CA VAL A 628 -21.85 -10.85 16.40
C VAL A 628 -20.85 -11.10 15.28
N GLY A 629 -20.59 -12.38 15.00
CA GLY A 629 -19.69 -12.81 13.93
C GLY A 629 -20.30 -12.70 12.53
N THR A 630 -19.42 -12.67 11.52
CA THR A 630 -19.73 -12.90 10.11
C THR A 630 -19.99 -14.39 9.83
N ALA A 631 -19.48 -15.27 10.69
CA ALA A 631 -19.68 -16.72 10.73
C ALA A 631 -19.98 -17.18 12.19
N PRO A 632 -20.34 -18.45 12.42
CA PRO A 632 -20.45 -19.01 13.77
C PRO A 632 -19.17 -18.80 14.58
N ILE A 633 -19.31 -18.47 15.85
CA ILE A 633 -18.18 -18.28 16.76
C ILE A 633 -17.73 -19.65 17.25
N ASP A 634 -16.45 -19.95 17.09
CA ASP A 634 -15.84 -21.18 17.59
C ASP A 634 -15.51 -21.06 19.09
N THR A 635 -14.64 -20.12 19.44
CA THR A 635 -14.23 -19.90 20.83
C THR A 635 -14.14 -18.42 21.18
N ILE A 636 -14.27 -18.13 22.48
CA ILE A 636 -13.93 -16.82 23.05
C ILE A 636 -12.93 -17.06 24.18
N THR A 637 -11.82 -16.34 24.15
CA THR A 637 -10.80 -16.37 25.21
C THR A 637 -10.58 -14.97 25.76
N VAL A 638 -10.50 -14.86 27.09
CA VAL A 638 -10.16 -13.61 27.77
C VAL A 638 -8.74 -13.71 28.30
N PHE A 639 -7.91 -12.75 27.91
CA PHE A 639 -6.53 -12.63 28.37
C PHE A 639 -6.38 -11.52 29.41
N ARG A 640 -5.49 -11.74 30.37
CA ARG A 640 -5.01 -10.74 31.32
C ARG A 640 -3.49 -10.85 31.40
N ASN A 641 -2.78 -9.81 30.97
CA ASN A 641 -1.32 -9.74 31.02
C ASN A 641 -0.65 -11.02 30.46
N ASP A 642 -0.94 -11.38 29.21
CA ASP A 642 -0.39 -12.58 28.52
C ASP A 642 -0.98 -13.94 28.97
N GLU A 643 -1.81 -13.98 30.01
CA GLU A 643 -2.41 -15.21 30.53
C GLU A 643 -3.90 -15.36 30.15
N ALA A 644 -4.28 -16.51 29.61
CA ALA A 644 -5.70 -16.84 29.39
C ALA A 644 -6.37 -17.12 30.74
N VAL A 645 -7.28 -16.24 31.17
CA VAL A 645 -7.96 -16.33 32.47
C VAL A 645 -9.37 -16.91 32.38
N TRP A 646 -9.93 -16.99 31.18
CA TRP A 646 -11.23 -17.60 30.91
C TRP A 646 -11.34 -17.99 29.44
N LYS A 647 -12.00 -19.10 29.13
CA LYS A 647 -12.29 -19.56 27.78
C LYS A 647 -13.67 -20.20 27.73
N GLN A 648 -14.41 -19.92 26.66
CA GLN A 648 -15.64 -20.62 26.29
C GLN A 648 -15.50 -21.20 24.89
N ASP A 649 -15.86 -22.47 24.77
CA ASP A 649 -15.97 -23.20 23.51
C ASP A 649 -17.45 -23.31 23.13
N TYR A 650 -17.79 -22.99 21.89
CA TYR A 650 -19.15 -23.03 21.36
C TYR A 650 -19.33 -24.14 20.31
N LEU A 651 -18.26 -24.84 19.91
CA LEU A 651 -18.35 -26.00 19.01
C LEU A 651 -18.43 -27.32 19.76
N GLN A 652 -17.93 -27.40 21.00
CA GLN A 652 -17.89 -28.63 21.81
C GLN A 652 -19.24 -29.19 22.30
N ASP A 653 -20.38 -28.86 21.69
CA ASP A 653 -21.64 -29.59 21.84
C ASP A 653 -21.64 -30.90 21.00
N ASP A 654 -20.54 -31.64 21.07
CA ASP A 654 -20.10 -32.73 20.18
C ASP A 654 -20.80 -34.09 20.39
N ALA A 655 -21.75 -34.22 21.31
CA ALA A 655 -22.40 -35.53 21.53
C ALA A 655 -23.43 -35.91 20.44
N LYS A 656 -23.74 -35.04 19.46
CA LYS A 656 -24.86 -35.26 18.51
C LYS A 656 -24.57 -35.03 17.02
N ARG A 657 -23.34 -34.71 16.62
CA ARG A 657 -23.02 -34.37 15.21
C ARG A 657 -21.99 -35.30 14.53
N MET A 658 -21.90 -36.56 14.95
CA MET A 658 -21.18 -37.55 14.14
C MET A 658 -22.02 -37.95 12.94
N SER A 659 -21.79 -37.28 11.81
CA SER A 659 -22.22 -37.74 10.48
C SER A 659 -21.18 -38.72 9.93
N SER A 660 -21.61 -39.82 9.31
CA SER A 660 -20.72 -40.76 8.61
C SER A 660 -20.13 -40.20 7.31
N SER A 661 -20.59 -39.03 6.86
CA SER A 661 -20.10 -38.31 5.68
C SER A 661 -20.30 -36.79 5.84
N GLY A 662 -19.30 -35.97 5.54
CA GLY A 662 -19.41 -34.52 5.66
C GLY A 662 -18.25 -33.77 5.03
N THR A 663 -18.42 -32.45 4.86
CA THR A 663 -17.32 -31.55 4.51
C THR A 663 -16.58 -31.18 5.79
N PHE A 664 -15.30 -31.54 5.88
CA PHE A 664 -14.44 -31.19 7.00
C PHE A 664 -13.61 -29.98 6.63
N HIS A 665 -13.56 -28.98 7.51
CA HIS A 665 -12.58 -27.91 7.40
C HIS A 665 -11.31 -28.34 8.12
N VAL A 666 -10.24 -28.56 7.35
CA VAL A 666 -8.90 -28.85 7.90
C VAL A 666 -8.12 -27.55 7.92
N THR A 667 -7.81 -27.06 9.12
CA THR A 667 -7.03 -25.85 9.33
C THR A 667 -5.61 -26.22 9.76
N PHE A 668 -4.62 -25.62 9.11
CA PHE A 668 -3.22 -25.70 9.54
C PHE A 668 -2.82 -24.36 10.15
N GLN A 669 -2.19 -24.41 11.33
CA GLN A 669 -1.64 -23.23 11.99
C GLN A 669 -0.13 -23.35 12.13
N SER A 670 0.58 -22.26 11.86
CA SER A 670 1.99 -22.09 12.22
C SER A 670 2.08 -20.88 13.12
N ASP A 671 2.87 -21.00 14.17
CA ASP A 671 3.21 -19.85 15.01
C ASP A 671 4.01 -18.81 14.19
N SER A 672 3.66 -17.54 14.38
CA SER A 672 4.34 -16.38 13.80
C SER A 672 5.39 -15.80 14.76
N GLU A 673 5.36 -16.17 16.03
CA GLU A 673 6.26 -15.67 17.06
C GLU A 673 7.74 -16.01 16.74
N PRO A 674 8.64 -15.01 16.75
CA PRO A 674 10.06 -15.26 16.55
C PRO A 674 10.68 -15.99 17.75
N THR A 675 11.54 -16.97 17.48
CA THR A 675 12.23 -17.74 18.53
C THR A 675 13.28 -16.90 19.27
N ASN A 676 13.97 -16.00 18.57
CA ASN A 676 14.92 -15.08 19.17
C ASN A 676 14.38 -13.66 19.17
N ARG A 677 14.69 -12.94 20.23
CA ARG A 677 14.34 -11.53 20.33
C ARG A 677 15.02 -10.71 19.22
N GLY A 678 14.21 -9.93 18.49
CA GLY A 678 14.67 -9.03 17.42
C GLY A 678 14.62 -9.64 16.02
N ASP A 679 14.34 -10.94 15.89
CA ASP A 679 14.04 -11.56 14.59
C ASP A 679 12.68 -11.09 14.07
N ASN A 680 12.54 -10.94 12.76
CA ASN A 680 11.24 -10.70 12.14
C ASN A 680 10.35 -11.94 12.31
N PRO A 681 9.03 -11.76 12.54
CA PRO A 681 8.10 -12.87 12.61
C PRO A 681 8.03 -13.61 11.28
N ARG A 682 7.64 -14.88 11.35
CA ARG A 682 7.43 -15.69 10.14
C ARG A 682 6.02 -15.45 9.62
N GLY A 683 5.90 -14.76 8.50
CA GLY A 683 4.59 -14.44 7.92
C GLY A 683 3.92 -15.57 7.15
N TRP A 684 4.65 -16.60 6.71
CA TRP A 684 4.09 -17.70 5.92
C TRP A 684 5.00 -18.94 5.88
N ARG A 685 4.44 -20.08 5.48
CA ARG A 685 5.17 -21.31 5.13
C ARG A 685 4.60 -21.92 3.86
N LEU A 686 5.47 -22.43 2.99
CA LEU A 686 5.04 -23.34 1.92
C LEU A 686 4.55 -24.63 2.56
N TRP A 687 3.29 -24.96 2.33
CA TRP A 687 2.82 -26.32 2.55
C TRP A 687 3.40 -27.20 1.44
N GLN A 688 4.30 -28.10 1.81
CA GLN A 688 4.89 -29.03 0.84
C GLN A 688 3.99 -30.24 0.59
N GLY A 689 2.99 -30.50 1.45
CA GLY A 689 2.08 -31.64 1.34
C GLY A 689 2.78 -33.00 1.38
N THR A 690 2.10 -33.99 1.91
CA THR A 690 2.19 -35.38 1.42
C THR A 690 0.80 -35.94 1.48
#